data_AF-A0AAE0GF90-F1
#
_entry.id   AF-A0AAE0GF90-F1
#
_cell.length_a   1.000
_cell.length_b   1.000
_cell.length_c   1.000
_cell.angle_alpha   90.00
_cell.angle_beta   90.00
_cell.angle_gamma   90.00
#
_symmetry.space_group_name_H-M   'P 1'
#
loop_
_entity.id
_entity.type
_entity.pdbx_description
1 polymer ?
#
loop_
_entity_poly.entity_id
_entity_poly.type
_entity_poly.pdbx_seq_one_letter_code
_entity_poly.pdbx_strand_id
1 'polypeptide(L)'
;MLRCLTDRRGRGNNGIRCRVVRVEGLVRARGALRDPRHTGEYQEYQCHAGPITRMRVSFDDSSLFCVSSDGCLFVFDIRDKDARGKTKEAIIFAEEVLVTKSDLEEKKTRMGELETQVNELTMQNEYQLRLKDLNLNERIKDITEKFTHELEGDKAKFELLLQEKNEQEMEYEEKLKQAEERHQQQMQALEGTYQQKIMTEVERYQLLLQEKEMLNERWDEQNSLLVESHERVIQELTEEYEAKLQEEQMNLERVQQEKHEHTREFEETKRQLEEDADREIEESKERYDARLSQEREIGLRLKGENGIMKKKFNALQKDIDDQKEEIRQLFEQKKDLYSTISSLEKDITGLKKEIKERDETIGDKEKRIYDLKKKNQELEKFKFVLDFKIKELKKQIEPRELEIADMKDQIKEMDHELERYHKNNSNLDLTITDLRMRLEGVQREALKQRQDNSDLMSSIQRFQCHLHETTQYIQDPKALKESVKKLYQKHVVDHVEPAQVEEDIQREYTRQREYLEKSVESLKRKLHKDMETHRSDNMRIMQDNVTLIKEINELRREIKSLKRTQRVSELDGGTGSPKSPKKGGFGSGPGVPPSPDEASREIDIQRKEIAKLKKRVEELELTQIDNRPKSRERLPPMDLQVDGSPVVSSQVGREEPYLGYLATDSLLDHNISGSLCTLPPILD
;
A
#
# COMPACT_ATOMS: atom_id res chain seq x y z
N MET A 1 -20.54 -135.34 -118.17
CA MET A 1 -20.53 -136.67 -117.49
C MET A 1 -21.70 -136.67 -116.51
N LEU A 2 -22.45 -137.74 -116.25
CA LEU A 2 -22.57 -139.06 -116.89
C LEU A 2 -23.74 -138.97 -117.94
N ARG A 3 -23.75 -139.64 -119.11
CA ARG A 3 -23.87 -141.09 -119.41
C ARG A 3 -25.09 -141.78 -118.74
N CYS A 4 -25.92 -142.59 -119.41
CA CYS A 4 -26.09 -142.88 -120.85
C CYS A 4 -27.48 -143.54 -121.14
N LEU A 5 -28.10 -143.12 -122.24
CA LEU A 5 -28.63 -143.91 -123.38
C LEU A 5 -28.96 -145.43 -123.27
N THR A 6 -30.19 -145.77 -123.72
CA THR A 6 -30.62 -146.96 -124.52
C THR A 6 -30.54 -148.38 -123.87
N ASP A 7 -31.19 -149.46 -124.35
CA ASP A 7 -31.95 -149.71 -125.60
C ASP A 7 -33.13 -150.73 -125.46
N ARG A 8 -33.64 -151.21 -126.61
CA ARG A 8 -34.87 -151.98 -126.91
C ARG A 8 -34.82 -153.51 -126.76
N ARG A 9 -36.01 -154.08 -126.50
CA ARG A 9 -36.60 -155.35 -127.03
C ARG A 9 -35.79 -156.67 -126.96
N GLY A 10 -36.30 -157.65 -126.19
CA GLY A 10 -35.93 -159.08 -126.28
C GLY A 10 -37.10 -160.01 -125.90
N ARG A 11 -37.24 -161.18 -126.55
CA ARG A 11 -38.41 -162.10 -126.40
C ARG A 11 -38.14 -163.30 -125.48
N GLY A 12 -39.21 -163.80 -124.84
CA GLY A 12 -39.30 -165.17 -124.30
C GLY A 12 -38.52 -165.45 -123.02
N ASN A 13 -38.72 -166.59 -122.36
CA ASN A 13 -39.94 -167.39 -122.25
C ASN A 13 -39.96 -168.07 -120.86
N ASN A 14 -41.12 -168.50 -120.35
CA ASN A 14 -41.24 -169.08 -118.98
C ASN A 14 -40.80 -168.07 -117.86
N GLY A 15 -40.88 -168.36 -116.54
CA GLY A 15 -41.41 -169.56 -115.90
C GLY A 15 -41.84 -169.47 -114.42
N ILE A 16 -41.80 -168.32 -113.74
CA ILE A 16 -42.03 -168.23 -112.28
C ILE A 16 -43.32 -167.44 -111.93
N ARG A 17 -44.22 -168.06 -111.15
CA ARG A 17 -45.40 -167.41 -110.53
C ARG A 17 -45.11 -167.03 -109.07
N CYS A 18 -44.72 -165.79 -108.81
CA CYS A 18 -44.76 -165.21 -107.46
C CYS A 18 -46.14 -164.56 -107.20
N ARG A 19 -46.64 -164.62 -105.96
CA ARG A 19 -48.04 -164.26 -105.63
C ARG A 19 -48.12 -163.33 -104.40
N VAL A 20 -48.32 -162.02 -104.66
CA VAL A 20 -48.84 -161.02 -103.68
C VAL A 20 -47.79 -160.72 -102.56
N VAL A 21 -47.61 -159.51 -102.00
CA VAL A 21 -48.52 -158.54 -101.37
C VAL A 21 -48.24 -157.10 -101.82
N ARG A 22 -49.26 -156.23 -101.76
CA ARG A 22 -49.22 -154.83 -102.23
C ARG A 22 -48.96 -153.84 -101.09
N VAL A 23 -47.71 -153.75 -100.61
CA VAL A 23 -47.19 -152.64 -99.78
C VAL A 23 -45.74 -152.36 -100.20
N GLU A 24 -45.39 -151.08 -100.34
CA GLU A 24 -44.03 -150.48 -100.39
C GLU A 24 -42.85 -151.32 -100.94
N GLY A 25 -42.56 -151.17 -102.24
CA GLY A 25 -41.21 -151.20 -102.87
C GLY A 25 -40.26 -152.42 -102.74
N LEU A 26 -40.55 -153.39 -101.86
CA LEU A 26 -39.56 -154.36 -101.38
C LEU A 26 -39.35 -155.57 -102.29
N VAL A 27 -38.08 -155.88 -102.59
CA VAL A 27 -37.67 -157.18 -103.15
C VAL A 27 -37.14 -158.06 -102.01
N ARG A 28 -37.80 -159.21 -101.78
CA ARG A 28 -37.34 -160.24 -100.85
C ARG A 28 -36.67 -161.38 -101.61
N ALA A 29 -35.35 -161.49 -101.47
CA ALA A 29 -34.61 -162.64 -101.96
C ALA A 29 -34.66 -163.78 -100.93
N ARG A 30 -35.04 -164.99 -101.35
CA ARG A 30 -35.04 -166.19 -100.49
C ARG A 30 -34.23 -167.28 -101.16
N GLY A 31 -33.13 -167.69 -100.53
CA GLY A 31 -32.35 -168.86 -100.97
C GLY A 31 -33.22 -170.11 -100.96
N ALA A 32 -33.23 -170.85 -102.08
CA ALA A 32 -34.15 -171.96 -102.28
C ALA A 32 -33.52 -173.31 -101.89
N LEU A 33 -34.09 -173.96 -100.87
CA LEU A 33 -34.00 -175.42 -100.73
C LEU A 33 -35.35 -175.98 -100.23
N ARG A 34 -35.55 -177.29 -100.42
CA ARG A 34 -36.87 -177.94 -100.39
C ARG A 34 -37.38 -178.24 -98.97
N ASP A 35 -38.26 -177.41 -98.41
CA ASP A 35 -39.36 -177.85 -97.52
C ASP A 35 -40.42 -176.72 -97.34
N PRO A 36 -41.74 -176.97 -97.33
CA PRO A 36 -42.75 -175.92 -97.10
C PRO A 36 -42.82 -175.39 -95.65
N ARG A 37 -41.99 -175.89 -94.73
CA ARG A 37 -41.97 -175.46 -93.32
C ARG A 37 -40.53 -175.21 -92.88
N HIS A 38 -40.17 -173.94 -92.66
CA HIS A 38 -39.22 -173.46 -91.66
C HIS A 38 -39.15 -171.93 -91.73
N THR A 39 -39.04 -171.28 -90.58
CA THR A 39 -38.64 -169.87 -90.45
C THR A 39 -37.16 -169.76 -90.80
N GLY A 40 -36.84 -169.13 -91.93
CA GLY A 40 -35.48 -168.92 -92.39
C GLY A 40 -35.27 -167.47 -92.78
N GLU A 41 -34.03 -167.00 -92.61
CA GLU A 41 -33.62 -165.62 -92.87
C GLU A 41 -33.90 -165.22 -94.32
N TYR A 42 -34.35 -163.98 -94.49
CA TYR A 42 -34.56 -163.35 -95.80
C TYR A 42 -33.81 -162.02 -95.78
N GLN A 43 -33.07 -161.73 -96.84
CA GLN A 43 -32.49 -160.41 -97.03
C GLN A 43 -33.47 -159.56 -97.84
N GLU A 44 -33.79 -158.38 -97.30
CA GLU A 44 -34.60 -157.37 -97.97
C GLU A 44 -33.67 -156.39 -98.68
N TYR A 45 -33.88 -156.22 -99.98
CA TYR A 45 -33.18 -155.22 -100.77
C TYR A 45 -34.21 -154.21 -101.28
N GLN A 46 -34.10 -152.96 -100.80
CA GLN A 46 -34.99 -151.87 -101.17
C GLN A 46 -34.46 -151.17 -102.43
N CYS A 47 -34.91 -151.66 -103.59
CA CYS A 47 -34.31 -151.32 -104.89
C CYS A 47 -35.09 -150.25 -105.68
N HIS A 48 -36.33 -149.95 -105.30
CA HIS A 48 -37.20 -148.98 -105.98
C HIS A 48 -37.97 -148.14 -104.95
N ALA A 49 -38.30 -146.90 -105.30
CA ALA A 49 -39.12 -146.03 -104.47
C ALA A 49 -40.62 -146.35 -104.59
N GLY A 50 -41.10 -146.57 -105.81
CA GLY A 50 -42.47 -146.97 -106.13
C GLY A 50 -42.67 -148.47 -106.33
N PRO A 51 -43.93 -148.91 -106.49
CA PRO A 51 -44.29 -150.32 -106.62
C PRO A 51 -43.74 -150.97 -107.89
N ILE A 52 -43.15 -152.16 -107.72
CA ILE A 52 -42.65 -153.00 -108.81
C ILE A 52 -43.83 -153.48 -109.67
N THR A 53 -43.89 -153.01 -110.91
CA THR A 53 -44.98 -153.32 -111.85
C THR A 53 -44.78 -154.66 -112.53
N ARG A 54 -43.52 -155.02 -112.84
CA ARG A 54 -43.13 -156.33 -113.37
C ARG A 54 -41.74 -156.73 -112.88
N MET A 55 -41.56 -158.02 -112.66
CA MET A 55 -40.26 -158.65 -112.41
C MET A 55 -40.16 -159.92 -113.27
N ARG A 56 -38.99 -160.18 -113.85
CA ARG A 56 -38.75 -161.34 -114.73
C ARG A 56 -37.28 -161.76 -114.69
N VAL A 57 -37.02 -163.06 -114.69
CA VAL A 57 -35.68 -163.60 -114.98
C VAL A 57 -35.45 -163.63 -116.50
N SER A 58 -34.18 -163.58 -116.94
CA SER A 58 -33.77 -163.92 -118.30
C SER A 58 -34.08 -165.38 -118.66
N PHE A 59 -34.00 -165.74 -119.94
CA PHE A 59 -34.36 -167.09 -120.42
C PHE A 59 -33.33 -168.17 -120.06
N ASP A 60 -32.15 -167.77 -119.61
CA ASP A 60 -31.01 -168.58 -119.20
C ASP A 60 -30.81 -168.61 -117.67
N ASP A 61 -31.80 -168.12 -116.91
CA ASP A 61 -31.83 -168.01 -115.43
C ASP A 61 -30.65 -167.24 -114.78
N SER A 62 -29.81 -166.57 -115.57
CA SER A 62 -28.59 -165.88 -115.10
C SER A 62 -28.80 -164.45 -114.59
N SER A 63 -29.95 -163.82 -114.82
CA SER A 63 -30.18 -162.42 -114.38
C SER A 63 -31.65 -162.10 -114.10
N LEU A 64 -31.90 -161.40 -112.98
CA LEU A 64 -33.22 -160.91 -112.56
C LEU A 64 -33.42 -159.45 -112.98
N PHE A 65 -34.53 -159.15 -113.66
CA PHE A 65 -34.91 -157.83 -114.12
C PHE A 65 -36.15 -157.33 -113.35
N CYS A 66 -36.04 -156.18 -112.69
CA CYS A 66 -37.10 -155.57 -111.88
C CYS A 66 -37.48 -154.20 -112.46
N VAL A 67 -38.78 -153.94 -112.71
CA VAL A 67 -39.29 -152.68 -113.26
C VAL A 67 -40.32 -152.06 -112.30
N SER A 68 -40.08 -150.82 -111.86
CA SER A 68 -41.03 -150.03 -111.06
C SER A 68 -42.04 -149.28 -111.92
N SER A 69 -43.09 -148.74 -111.29
CA SER A 69 -43.94 -147.67 -111.86
C SER A 69 -43.13 -146.46 -112.32
N ASP A 70 -41.99 -146.22 -111.69
CA ASP A 70 -41.20 -144.98 -111.80
C ASP A 70 -40.24 -145.00 -113.00
N GLY A 71 -40.49 -145.86 -113.99
CA GLY A 71 -39.67 -146.04 -115.19
C GLY A 71 -38.31 -146.74 -114.98
N CYS A 72 -37.85 -146.87 -113.73
CA CYS A 72 -36.55 -147.46 -113.41
C CYS A 72 -36.54 -149.00 -113.57
N LEU A 73 -35.53 -149.49 -114.29
CA LEU A 73 -35.17 -150.91 -114.44
C LEU A 73 -33.91 -151.20 -113.59
N PHE A 74 -33.98 -152.21 -112.74
CA PHE A 74 -32.81 -152.78 -112.06
C PHE A 74 -32.54 -154.20 -112.57
N VAL A 75 -31.25 -154.58 -112.59
CA VAL A 75 -30.79 -155.90 -113.04
C VAL A 75 -29.84 -156.50 -112.00
N PHE A 76 -30.08 -157.74 -111.59
CA PHE A 76 -29.28 -158.48 -110.62
C PHE A 76 -28.69 -159.73 -111.27
N ASP A 77 -27.38 -159.90 -111.18
CA ASP A 77 -26.63 -161.07 -111.68
C ASP A 77 -26.90 -162.28 -110.75
N ILE A 78 -27.68 -163.25 -111.24
CA ILE A 78 -28.02 -164.46 -110.47
C ILE A 78 -26.89 -165.48 -110.64
N ARG A 79 -25.87 -165.33 -109.80
CA ARG A 79 -24.82 -166.34 -109.68
C ARG A 79 -25.24 -167.45 -108.74
N ASP A 80 -25.93 -168.44 -109.30
CA ASP A 80 -25.97 -169.77 -108.67
C ASP A 80 -24.54 -170.32 -108.56
N LYS A 81 -24.28 -171.19 -107.59
CA LYS A 81 -22.89 -171.51 -107.20
C LYS A 81 -22.13 -172.37 -108.23
N ASP A 82 -22.81 -173.01 -109.21
CA ASP A 82 -22.24 -173.88 -110.26
C ASP A 82 -23.16 -174.00 -111.56
N ALA A 83 -22.85 -173.48 -112.80
CA ALA A 83 -23.71 -173.57 -114.04
C ALA A 83 -23.04 -173.36 -115.47
N ARG A 84 -23.61 -173.87 -116.62
CA ARG A 84 -23.09 -173.80 -118.07
C ARG A 84 -24.14 -174.05 -119.24
N GLY A 85 -23.90 -173.66 -120.54
CA GLY A 85 -24.78 -173.96 -121.76
C GLY A 85 -24.28 -173.54 -123.21
N LYS A 86 -24.98 -173.88 -124.36
CA LYS A 86 -24.76 -173.45 -125.82
C LYS A 86 -25.88 -173.85 -126.90
N THR A 87 -25.67 -173.86 -128.27
CA THR A 87 -26.64 -173.56 -129.44
C THR A 87 -26.79 -174.53 -130.73
N LYS A 88 -27.89 -174.50 -131.59
CA LYS A 88 -28.10 -174.79 -133.12
C LYS A 88 -29.16 -175.80 -133.80
N GLU A 89 -29.33 -175.85 -135.18
CA GLU A 89 -30.49 -176.30 -136.12
C GLU A 89 -30.07 -176.96 -137.55
N ALA A 90 -30.78 -177.35 -138.69
CA ALA A 90 -32.18 -177.61 -139.31
C ALA A 90 -32.17 -178.23 -140.83
N ILE A 91 -33.32 -178.54 -141.56
CA ILE A 91 -33.64 -178.78 -143.09
C ILE A 91 -34.65 -179.97 -143.57
N ILE A 92 -35.00 -180.23 -144.88
CA ILE A 92 -36.31 -180.73 -145.55
C ILE A 92 -36.19 -181.69 -146.84
N PHE A 93 -37.24 -182.48 -147.34
CA PHE A 93 -37.67 -182.76 -148.80
C PHE A 93 -38.98 -183.65 -149.08
N ALA A 94 -39.36 -184.03 -150.35
CA ALA A 94 -40.77 -184.36 -150.84
C ALA A 94 -41.01 -185.32 -152.09
N GLU A 95 -42.28 -185.41 -152.60
CA GLU A 95 -42.87 -185.91 -153.92
C GLU A 95 -43.00 -187.46 -154.25
N GLU A 96 -43.70 -188.04 -155.27
CA GLU A 96 -44.22 -187.72 -156.65
C GLU A 96 -45.48 -188.59 -157.12
N VAL A 97 -46.09 -188.42 -158.34
CA VAL A 97 -47.17 -189.26 -159.00
C VAL A 97 -47.05 -189.37 -160.56
N LEU A 98 -47.39 -190.52 -161.17
CA LEU A 98 -47.19 -190.95 -162.59
C LEU A 98 -47.94 -190.19 -163.73
N VAL A 99 -47.26 -189.95 -164.87
CA VAL A 99 -47.77 -189.37 -166.16
C VAL A 99 -47.05 -189.98 -167.41
N THR A 100 -47.59 -189.78 -168.62
CA THR A 100 -47.08 -190.25 -169.93
C THR A 100 -45.84 -189.53 -170.47
N LYS A 101 -45.10 -190.22 -171.37
CA LYS A 101 -43.75 -189.80 -171.83
C LYS A 101 -43.74 -188.64 -172.84
N SER A 102 -44.76 -188.50 -173.68
CA SER A 102 -44.98 -187.34 -174.56
C SER A 102 -45.10 -186.05 -173.73
N ASP A 103 -45.96 -186.11 -172.72
CA ASP A 103 -46.29 -185.03 -171.81
C ASP A 103 -45.06 -184.65 -170.98
N LEU A 104 -44.19 -185.61 -170.64
CA LEU A 104 -42.92 -185.38 -169.97
C LEU A 104 -41.96 -184.48 -170.80
N GLU A 105 -41.98 -184.59 -172.13
CA GLU A 105 -41.12 -183.81 -173.02
C GLU A 105 -41.65 -182.38 -173.21
N GLU A 106 -42.98 -182.19 -173.38
CA GLU A 106 -43.60 -180.85 -173.30
C GLU A 106 -43.47 -180.20 -171.91
N LYS A 107 -43.49 -180.99 -170.84
CA LYS A 107 -43.25 -180.51 -169.48
C LYS A 107 -41.79 -180.10 -169.29
N LYS A 108 -40.83 -180.78 -169.94
CA LYS A 108 -39.41 -180.40 -169.90
C LYS A 108 -39.12 -179.07 -170.59
N THR A 109 -39.70 -178.81 -171.76
CA THR A 109 -39.54 -177.49 -172.41
C THR A 109 -40.16 -176.37 -171.58
N ARG A 110 -41.40 -176.55 -171.10
CA ARG A 110 -42.02 -175.61 -170.15
C ARG A 110 -41.23 -175.43 -168.85
N MET A 111 -40.58 -176.47 -168.35
CA MET A 111 -39.76 -176.39 -167.14
C MET A 111 -38.53 -175.50 -167.37
N GLY A 112 -37.84 -175.64 -168.51
CA GLY A 112 -36.73 -174.75 -168.88
C GLY A 112 -37.17 -173.30 -169.09
N GLU A 113 -38.32 -173.06 -169.73
CA GLU A 113 -38.91 -171.72 -169.88
C GLU A 113 -39.19 -171.08 -168.50
N LEU A 114 -39.76 -171.85 -167.56
CA LEU A 114 -40.03 -171.41 -166.19
C LEU A 114 -38.73 -171.17 -165.40
N GLU A 115 -37.69 -171.99 -165.55
CA GLU A 115 -36.39 -171.76 -164.92
C GLU A 115 -35.77 -170.44 -165.38
N THR A 116 -35.85 -170.09 -166.67
CA THR A 116 -35.40 -168.78 -167.14
C THR A 116 -36.19 -167.63 -166.51
N GLN A 117 -37.52 -167.73 -166.41
CA GLN A 117 -38.34 -166.69 -165.77
C GLN A 117 -38.05 -166.56 -164.26
N VAL A 118 -37.77 -167.65 -163.55
CA VAL A 118 -37.36 -167.62 -162.13
C VAL A 118 -36.00 -166.93 -161.95
N ASN A 119 -35.05 -167.16 -162.86
CA ASN A 119 -33.75 -166.48 -162.84
C ASN A 119 -33.85 -164.98 -163.17
N GLU A 120 -34.73 -164.57 -164.08
CA GLU A 120 -35.02 -163.15 -164.32
C GLU A 120 -35.71 -162.49 -163.11
N LEU A 121 -36.72 -163.15 -162.52
CA LEU A 121 -37.46 -162.63 -161.36
C LEU A 121 -36.60 -162.52 -160.09
N THR A 122 -35.65 -163.44 -159.88
CA THR A 122 -34.70 -163.35 -158.75
C THR A 122 -33.71 -162.21 -158.93
N MET A 123 -33.13 -162.03 -160.11
CA MET A 123 -32.30 -160.87 -160.46
C MET A 123 -33.06 -159.54 -160.26
N GLN A 124 -34.32 -159.45 -160.70
CA GLN A 124 -35.16 -158.27 -160.45
C GLN A 124 -35.42 -158.01 -158.96
N ASN A 125 -35.60 -159.07 -158.15
CA ASN A 125 -35.83 -158.95 -156.71
C ASN A 125 -34.58 -158.45 -155.97
N GLU A 126 -33.39 -159.00 -156.28
CA GLU A 126 -32.13 -158.52 -155.69
C GLU A 126 -31.85 -157.05 -156.06
N TYR A 127 -32.11 -156.67 -157.31
CA TYR A 127 -32.02 -155.28 -157.75
C TYR A 127 -32.97 -154.36 -156.96
N GLN A 128 -34.24 -154.76 -156.79
CA GLN A 128 -35.19 -154.00 -155.98
C GLN A 128 -34.80 -153.93 -154.49
N LEU A 129 -34.18 -154.97 -153.92
CA LEU A 129 -33.71 -154.96 -152.54
C LEU A 129 -32.59 -153.93 -152.35
N ARG A 130 -31.54 -153.95 -153.21
CA ARG A 130 -30.47 -152.94 -153.15
C ARG A 130 -30.99 -151.52 -153.37
N LEU A 131 -31.98 -151.32 -154.24
CA LEU A 131 -32.62 -150.02 -154.44
C LEU A 131 -33.34 -149.54 -153.16
N LYS A 132 -34.02 -150.45 -152.45
CA LYS A 132 -34.68 -150.14 -151.17
C LYS A 132 -33.67 -149.83 -150.07
N ASP A 133 -32.57 -150.58 -149.97
CA ASP A 133 -31.51 -150.34 -148.99
C ASP A 133 -30.77 -149.01 -149.24
N LEU A 134 -30.56 -148.63 -150.50
CA LEU A 134 -30.04 -147.32 -150.87
C LEU A 134 -30.99 -146.20 -150.38
N ASN A 135 -32.27 -146.28 -150.76
CA ASN A 135 -33.30 -145.31 -150.37
C ASN A 135 -33.52 -145.23 -148.85
N LEU A 136 -33.29 -146.31 -148.11
CA LEU A 136 -33.38 -146.33 -146.64
C LEU A 136 -32.16 -145.67 -145.99
N ASN A 137 -30.95 -145.91 -146.50
CA ASN A 137 -29.73 -145.24 -146.00
C ASN A 137 -29.75 -143.73 -146.31
N GLU A 138 -30.23 -143.35 -147.49
CA GLU A 138 -30.44 -141.95 -147.88
C GLU A 138 -31.43 -141.26 -146.93
N ARG A 139 -32.60 -141.87 -146.66
CA ARG A 139 -33.55 -141.38 -145.64
C ARG A 139 -32.96 -141.28 -144.24
N ILE A 140 -32.03 -142.16 -143.84
CA ILE A 140 -31.36 -142.07 -142.54
C ILE A 140 -30.42 -140.86 -142.51
N LYS A 141 -29.69 -140.57 -143.60
CA LYS A 141 -28.87 -139.35 -143.71
C LYS A 141 -29.75 -138.10 -143.66
N ASP A 142 -30.77 -138.01 -144.51
CA ASP A 142 -31.76 -136.92 -144.54
C ASP A 142 -32.28 -136.55 -143.14
N ILE A 143 -32.62 -137.56 -142.33
CA ILE A 143 -33.17 -137.38 -140.98
C ILE A 143 -32.07 -136.96 -140.01
N THR A 144 -30.87 -137.53 -140.13
CA THR A 144 -29.73 -137.19 -139.27
C THR A 144 -29.25 -135.75 -139.52
N GLU A 145 -29.13 -135.36 -140.79
CA GLU A 145 -28.73 -134.02 -141.23
C GLU A 145 -29.76 -132.96 -140.82
N LYS A 146 -31.06 -133.27 -140.90
CA LYS A 146 -32.13 -132.42 -140.34
C LYS A 146 -31.98 -132.23 -138.83
N PHE A 147 -31.80 -133.31 -138.06
CA PHE A 147 -31.62 -133.19 -136.61
C PHE A 147 -30.32 -132.46 -136.22
N THR A 148 -29.22 -132.62 -136.96
CA THR A 148 -28.02 -131.81 -136.70
C THR A 148 -28.25 -130.34 -137.02
N HIS A 149 -28.95 -130.03 -138.11
CA HIS A 149 -29.25 -128.66 -138.51
C HIS A 149 -30.24 -127.96 -137.54
N GLU A 150 -31.24 -128.68 -137.04
CA GLU A 150 -32.14 -128.20 -135.97
C GLU A 150 -31.36 -127.90 -134.68
N LEU A 151 -30.45 -128.81 -134.28
CA LEU A 151 -29.66 -128.67 -133.04
C LEU A 151 -28.58 -127.58 -133.15
N GLU A 152 -28.02 -127.35 -134.35
CA GLU A 152 -27.16 -126.20 -134.65
C GLU A 152 -27.95 -124.89 -134.69
N GLY A 153 -29.15 -124.90 -135.28
CA GLY A 153 -30.06 -123.75 -135.29
C GLY A 153 -30.52 -123.34 -133.90
N ASP A 154 -30.78 -124.29 -133.00
CA ASP A 154 -31.16 -124.00 -131.61
C ASP A 154 -29.97 -123.52 -130.75
N LYS A 155 -28.74 -124.00 -131.03
CA LYS A 155 -27.52 -123.40 -130.45
C LYS A 155 -27.35 -121.95 -130.90
N ALA A 156 -27.49 -121.67 -132.19
CA ALA A 156 -27.36 -120.32 -132.73
C ALA A 156 -28.42 -119.36 -132.11
N LYS A 157 -29.66 -119.82 -131.92
CA LYS A 157 -30.69 -119.06 -131.17
C LYS A 157 -30.30 -118.83 -129.70
N PHE A 158 -29.73 -119.82 -129.03
CA PHE A 158 -29.30 -119.68 -127.64
C PHE A 158 -28.11 -118.71 -127.50
N GLU A 159 -27.13 -118.78 -128.40
CA GLU A 159 -25.99 -117.86 -128.45
C GLU A 159 -26.43 -116.43 -128.78
N LEU A 160 -27.40 -116.25 -129.70
CA LEU A 160 -28.03 -114.96 -129.98
C LEU A 160 -28.76 -114.40 -128.74
N LEU A 161 -29.64 -115.19 -128.10
CA LEU A 161 -30.36 -114.77 -126.89
C LEU A 161 -29.42 -114.45 -125.72
N LEU A 162 -28.27 -115.12 -125.63
CA LEU A 162 -27.25 -114.82 -124.63
C LEU A 162 -26.51 -113.51 -124.95
N GLN A 163 -26.28 -113.20 -126.22
CA GLN A 163 -25.76 -111.91 -126.67
C GLN A 163 -26.77 -110.79 -126.37
N GLU A 164 -28.03 -110.91 -126.84
CA GLU A 164 -29.11 -109.95 -126.59
C GLU A 164 -29.31 -109.67 -125.09
N LYS A 165 -29.29 -110.71 -124.25
CA LYS A 165 -29.37 -110.58 -122.79
C LYS A 165 -28.19 -109.79 -122.22
N ASN A 166 -26.96 -110.10 -122.63
CA ASN A 166 -25.77 -109.42 -122.13
C ASN A 166 -25.68 -107.96 -122.64
N GLU A 167 -26.12 -107.69 -123.87
CA GLU A 167 -26.25 -106.34 -124.42
C GLU A 167 -27.29 -105.53 -123.64
N GLN A 168 -28.45 -106.12 -123.32
CA GLN A 168 -29.46 -105.49 -122.46
C GLN A 168 -28.95 -105.21 -121.04
N GLU A 169 -28.21 -106.14 -120.42
CA GLU A 169 -27.60 -105.90 -119.10
C GLU A 169 -26.56 -104.77 -119.15
N MET A 170 -25.69 -104.73 -120.17
CA MET A 170 -24.75 -103.63 -120.37
C MET A 170 -25.47 -102.29 -120.59
N GLU A 171 -26.53 -102.26 -121.41
CA GLU A 171 -27.37 -101.09 -121.59
C GLU A 171 -28.05 -100.64 -120.30
N TYR A 172 -28.55 -101.57 -119.47
CA TYR A 172 -29.21 -101.22 -118.21
C TYR A 172 -28.21 -100.78 -117.14
N GLU A 173 -27.02 -101.38 -117.05
CA GLU A 173 -25.93 -100.88 -116.22
C GLU A 173 -25.49 -99.47 -116.64
N GLU A 174 -25.36 -99.20 -117.94
CA GLU A 174 -24.99 -97.87 -118.42
C GLU A 174 -26.10 -96.85 -118.13
N LYS A 175 -27.38 -97.19 -118.36
CA LYS A 175 -28.53 -96.34 -118.00
C LYS A 175 -28.60 -96.07 -116.49
N LEU A 176 -28.25 -97.05 -115.65
CA LEU A 176 -28.17 -96.88 -114.20
C LEU A 176 -27.04 -95.93 -113.82
N LYS A 177 -25.82 -96.17 -114.31
CA LYS A 177 -24.64 -95.30 -114.08
C LYS A 177 -24.89 -93.86 -114.56
N GLN A 178 -25.46 -93.68 -115.76
CA GLN A 178 -25.88 -92.37 -116.26
C GLN A 178 -26.95 -91.70 -115.38
N ALA A 179 -27.84 -92.46 -114.73
CA ALA A 179 -28.83 -91.90 -113.81
C ALA A 179 -28.21 -91.52 -112.45
N GLU A 180 -27.31 -92.36 -111.93
CA GLU A 180 -26.52 -92.10 -110.73
C GLU A 180 -25.63 -90.87 -110.91
N GLU A 181 -24.87 -90.79 -112.01
CA GLU A 181 -24.05 -89.62 -112.36
C GLU A 181 -24.88 -88.34 -112.50
N ARG A 182 -26.04 -88.40 -113.16
CA ARG A 182 -26.96 -87.25 -113.26
C ARG A 182 -27.47 -86.82 -111.88
N HIS A 183 -27.79 -87.76 -110.99
CA HIS A 183 -28.24 -87.45 -109.64
C HIS A 183 -27.09 -86.88 -108.78
N GLN A 184 -25.89 -87.45 -108.88
CA GLN A 184 -24.67 -86.96 -108.24
C GLN A 184 -24.37 -85.51 -108.66
N GLN A 185 -24.45 -85.22 -109.97
CA GLN A 185 -24.27 -83.88 -110.54
C GLN A 185 -25.37 -82.91 -110.08
N GLN A 186 -26.63 -83.36 -110.03
CA GLN A 186 -27.74 -82.54 -109.51
C GLN A 186 -27.57 -82.22 -108.02
N MET A 187 -27.14 -83.18 -107.21
CA MET A 187 -26.86 -82.97 -105.78
C MET A 187 -25.68 -82.01 -105.58
N GLN A 188 -24.57 -82.20 -106.30
CA GLN A 188 -23.41 -81.29 -106.24
C GLN A 188 -23.75 -79.88 -106.73
N ALA A 189 -24.56 -79.75 -107.79
CA ALA A 189 -25.05 -78.45 -108.25
C ALA A 189 -25.97 -77.79 -107.21
N LEU A 190 -26.87 -78.56 -106.58
CA LEU A 190 -27.77 -78.06 -105.55
C LEU A 190 -26.98 -77.59 -104.31
N GLU A 191 -26.06 -78.41 -103.80
CA GLU A 191 -25.12 -78.07 -102.75
C GLU A 191 -24.32 -76.80 -103.10
N GLY A 192 -23.78 -76.71 -104.31
CA GLY A 192 -23.11 -75.50 -104.81
C GLY A 192 -23.99 -74.25 -104.79
N THR A 193 -25.26 -74.35 -105.20
CA THR A 193 -26.19 -73.20 -105.11
C THR A 193 -26.55 -72.81 -103.68
N TYR A 194 -26.57 -73.75 -102.73
CA TYR A 194 -26.78 -73.44 -101.31
C TYR A 194 -25.52 -72.86 -100.67
N GLN A 195 -24.34 -73.40 -100.97
CA GLN A 195 -23.05 -72.84 -100.56
C GLN A 195 -22.89 -71.40 -101.08
N GLN A 196 -23.21 -71.14 -102.36
CA GLN A 196 -23.17 -69.80 -102.93
C GLN A 196 -24.15 -68.84 -102.21
N LYS A 197 -25.36 -69.28 -101.88
CA LYS A 197 -26.33 -68.46 -101.11
C LYS A 197 -25.81 -68.14 -99.70
N ILE A 198 -25.23 -69.13 -99.03
CA ILE A 198 -24.62 -68.96 -97.70
C ILE A 198 -23.45 -67.96 -97.80
N MET A 199 -22.58 -68.08 -98.80
CA MET A 199 -21.51 -67.12 -99.05
C MET A 199 -22.05 -65.70 -99.27
N THR A 200 -23.07 -65.51 -100.12
CA THR A 200 -23.63 -64.16 -100.35
C THR A 200 -24.31 -63.55 -99.12
N GLU A 201 -24.94 -64.34 -98.25
CA GLU A 201 -25.50 -63.80 -97.00
C GLU A 201 -24.42 -63.60 -95.92
N VAL A 202 -23.31 -64.35 -95.95
CA VAL A 202 -22.11 -64.10 -95.10
C VAL A 202 -21.39 -62.82 -95.54
N GLU A 203 -21.18 -62.62 -96.84
CA GLU A 203 -20.63 -61.39 -97.43
C GLU A 203 -21.51 -60.18 -97.05
N ARG A 204 -22.83 -60.31 -97.22
CA ARG A 204 -23.80 -59.28 -96.82
C ARG A 204 -23.79 -58.99 -95.31
N TYR A 205 -23.65 -60.02 -94.48
CA TYR A 205 -23.54 -59.86 -93.03
C TYR A 205 -22.22 -59.18 -92.62
N GLN A 206 -21.11 -59.51 -93.29
CA GLN A 206 -19.82 -58.83 -93.09
C GLN A 206 -19.89 -57.36 -93.52
N LEU A 207 -20.50 -57.05 -94.66
CA LEU A 207 -20.73 -55.66 -95.09
C LEU A 207 -21.62 -54.91 -94.09
N LEU A 208 -22.70 -55.52 -93.59
CA LEU A 208 -23.58 -54.89 -92.60
C LEU A 208 -22.89 -54.69 -91.24
N LEU A 209 -21.98 -55.60 -90.85
CA LEU A 209 -21.13 -55.39 -89.68
C LEU A 209 -20.17 -54.20 -89.89
N GLN A 210 -19.50 -54.13 -91.04
CA GLN A 210 -18.60 -53.01 -91.38
C GLN A 210 -19.36 -51.67 -91.46
N GLU A 211 -20.55 -51.62 -92.06
CA GLU A 211 -21.40 -50.43 -92.07
C GLU A 211 -21.79 -49.99 -90.64
N LYS A 212 -22.09 -50.95 -89.76
CA LYS A 212 -22.43 -50.69 -88.35
C LYS A 212 -21.20 -50.27 -87.53
N GLU A 213 -20.03 -50.83 -87.79
CA GLU A 213 -18.76 -50.43 -87.17
C GLU A 213 -18.36 -49.01 -87.60
N MET A 214 -18.35 -48.72 -88.90
CA MET A 214 -18.12 -47.37 -89.46
C MET A 214 -19.16 -46.33 -88.98
N LEU A 215 -20.40 -46.74 -88.68
CA LEU A 215 -21.42 -45.85 -88.12
C LEU A 215 -21.21 -45.60 -86.63
N ASN A 216 -20.82 -46.64 -85.86
CA ASN A 216 -20.42 -46.50 -84.47
C ASN A 216 -19.21 -45.59 -84.32
N GLU A 217 -18.14 -45.80 -85.11
CA GLU A 217 -16.93 -44.97 -85.10
C GLU A 217 -17.27 -43.49 -85.32
N ARG A 218 -18.08 -43.17 -86.33
CA ARG A 218 -18.54 -41.79 -86.59
C ARG A 218 -19.40 -41.21 -85.47
N TRP A 219 -20.21 -42.04 -84.81
CA TRP A 219 -21.02 -41.61 -83.67
C TRP A 219 -20.14 -41.31 -82.45
N ASP A 220 -19.16 -42.17 -82.18
CA ASP A 220 -18.23 -42.03 -81.07
C ASP A 220 -17.25 -40.86 -81.31
N GLU A 221 -16.81 -40.62 -82.55
CA GLU A 221 -16.09 -39.41 -82.98
C GLU A 221 -16.91 -38.14 -82.74
N GLN A 222 -18.17 -38.09 -83.21
CA GLN A 222 -19.06 -36.94 -83.02
C GLN A 222 -19.36 -36.69 -81.53
N ASN A 223 -19.53 -37.77 -80.75
CA ASN A 223 -19.76 -37.67 -79.32
C ASN A 223 -18.49 -37.22 -78.57
N SER A 224 -17.29 -37.69 -78.94
CA SER A 224 -16.02 -37.22 -78.39
C SER A 224 -15.82 -35.73 -78.67
N LEU A 225 -15.96 -35.30 -79.93
CA LEU A 225 -15.82 -33.89 -80.31
C LEU A 225 -16.84 -32.99 -79.59
N LEU A 226 -18.07 -33.47 -79.38
CA LEU A 226 -19.09 -32.75 -78.62
C LEU A 226 -18.71 -32.65 -77.13
N VAL A 227 -18.28 -33.76 -76.50
CA VAL A 227 -17.80 -33.78 -75.10
C VAL A 227 -16.59 -32.87 -74.93
N GLU A 228 -15.57 -32.98 -75.78
CA GLU A 228 -14.38 -32.12 -75.79
C GLU A 228 -14.72 -30.63 -75.98
N SER A 229 -15.78 -30.32 -76.74
CA SER A 229 -16.23 -28.93 -76.92
C SER A 229 -16.94 -28.39 -75.68
N HIS A 230 -17.78 -29.20 -75.03
CA HIS A 230 -18.42 -28.85 -73.77
C HIS A 230 -17.42 -28.78 -72.61
N GLU A 231 -16.46 -29.70 -72.55
CA GLU A 231 -15.42 -29.74 -71.53
C GLU A 231 -14.49 -28.51 -71.64
N ARG A 232 -14.12 -28.09 -72.86
CA ARG A 232 -13.43 -26.81 -73.08
C ARG A 232 -14.25 -25.60 -72.62
N VAL A 233 -15.53 -25.51 -73.00
CA VAL A 233 -16.40 -24.40 -72.55
C VAL A 233 -16.59 -24.41 -71.02
N ILE A 234 -16.60 -25.58 -70.37
CA ILE A 234 -16.60 -25.70 -68.92
C ILE A 234 -15.27 -25.21 -68.33
N GLN A 235 -14.12 -25.63 -68.89
CA GLN A 235 -12.79 -25.22 -68.46
C GLN A 235 -12.60 -23.70 -68.58
N GLU A 236 -12.88 -23.13 -69.76
CA GLU A 236 -12.87 -21.68 -70.01
C GLU A 236 -13.76 -20.92 -69.00
N LEU A 237 -14.96 -21.43 -68.72
CA LEU A 237 -15.88 -20.81 -67.76
C LEU A 237 -15.39 -20.93 -66.31
N THR A 238 -14.76 -22.05 -65.93
CA THR A 238 -14.15 -22.20 -64.60
C THR A 238 -12.92 -21.32 -64.44
N GLU A 239 -12.05 -21.22 -65.44
CA GLU A 239 -10.89 -20.32 -65.43
C GLU A 239 -11.34 -18.85 -65.34
N GLU A 240 -12.39 -18.47 -66.07
CA GLU A 240 -13.01 -17.15 -65.95
C GLU A 240 -13.54 -16.85 -64.54
N TYR A 241 -14.19 -17.82 -63.87
CA TYR A 241 -14.71 -17.62 -62.51
C TYR A 241 -13.62 -17.71 -61.43
N GLU A 242 -12.59 -18.54 -61.60
CA GLU A 242 -11.43 -18.57 -60.71
C GLU A 242 -10.60 -17.29 -60.82
N ALA A 243 -10.42 -16.75 -62.03
CA ALA A 243 -9.77 -15.45 -62.23
C ALA A 243 -10.55 -14.31 -61.56
N LYS A 244 -11.88 -14.24 -61.73
CA LYS A 244 -12.74 -13.26 -61.05
C LYS A 244 -12.71 -13.43 -59.53
N LEU A 245 -12.66 -14.67 -59.03
CA LEU A 245 -12.56 -14.96 -57.61
C LEU A 245 -11.20 -14.51 -57.03
N GLN A 246 -10.11 -14.69 -57.78
CA GLN A 246 -8.78 -14.19 -57.41
C GLN A 246 -8.71 -12.65 -57.46
N GLU A 247 -9.35 -12.00 -58.45
CA GLU A 247 -9.44 -10.54 -58.54
C GLU A 247 -10.23 -9.94 -57.35
N GLU A 248 -11.36 -10.54 -56.98
CA GLU A 248 -12.13 -10.15 -55.79
C GLU A 248 -11.36 -10.43 -54.48
N GLN A 249 -10.59 -11.52 -54.41
CA GLN A 249 -9.68 -11.78 -53.27
C GLN A 249 -8.58 -10.71 -53.15
N MET A 250 -7.90 -10.36 -54.24
CA MET A 250 -6.89 -9.30 -54.25
C MET A 250 -7.49 -7.92 -53.92
N ASN A 251 -8.70 -7.62 -54.41
CA ASN A 251 -9.40 -6.39 -54.05
C ASN A 251 -9.79 -6.37 -52.56
N LEU A 252 -10.23 -7.49 -52.01
CA LEU A 252 -10.56 -7.63 -50.58
C LEU A 252 -9.31 -7.50 -49.70
N GLU A 253 -8.17 -8.08 -50.10
CA GLU A 253 -6.88 -7.89 -49.43
C GLU A 253 -6.40 -6.44 -49.49
N ARG A 254 -6.49 -5.78 -50.66
CA ARG A 254 -6.15 -4.37 -50.83
C ARG A 254 -7.00 -3.48 -49.91
N VAL A 255 -8.32 -3.66 -49.90
CA VAL A 255 -9.24 -2.90 -49.05
C VAL A 255 -9.01 -3.18 -47.56
N GLN A 256 -8.57 -4.38 -47.18
CA GLN A 256 -8.12 -4.67 -45.82
C GLN A 256 -6.82 -3.95 -45.46
N GLN A 257 -5.84 -3.88 -46.38
CA GLN A 257 -4.60 -3.13 -46.19
C GLN A 257 -4.87 -1.63 -46.06
N GLU A 258 -5.61 -1.03 -47.00
CA GLU A 258 -6.04 0.38 -46.96
C GLU A 258 -6.80 0.70 -45.66
N LYS A 259 -7.69 -0.18 -45.21
CA LYS A 259 -8.36 -0.04 -43.91
C LYS A 259 -7.38 -0.10 -42.74
N HIS A 260 -6.41 -1.01 -42.74
CA HIS A 260 -5.41 -1.12 -41.66
C HIS A 260 -4.47 0.09 -41.62
N GLU A 261 -4.07 0.60 -42.78
CA GLU A 261 -3.29 1.83 -42.91
C GLU A 261 -4.08 3.03 -42.38
N HIS A 262 -5.30 3.27 -42.85
CA HIS A 262 -6.16 4.34 -42.32
C HIS A 262 -6.49 4.20 -40.82
N THR A 263 -6.63 2.97 -40.31
CA THR A 263 -6.80 2.74 -38.86
C THR A 263 -5.55 3.18 -38.09
N ARG A 264 -4.36 2.85 -38.59
CA ARG A 264 -3.08 3.24 -37.99
C ARG A 264 -2.82 4.74 -38.10
N GLU A 265 -3.12 5.36 -39.24
CA GLU A 265 -3.06 6.82 -39.44
C GLU A 265 -4.00 7.55 -38.47
N PHE A 266 -5.22 7.02 -38.26
CA PHE A 266 -6.17 7.55 -37.29
C PHE A 266 -5.70 7.37 -35.84
N GLU A 267 -5.13 6.21 -35.49
CA GLU A 267 -4.55 5.99 -34.16
C GLU A 267 -3.33 6.91 -33.90
N GLU A 268 -2.46 7.12 -34.90
CA GLU A 268 -1.30 8.00 -34.79
C GLU A 268 -1.68 9.49 -34.72
N THR A 269 -2.63 9.95 -35.55
CA THR A 269 -3.16 11.32 -35.45
C THR A 269 -3.96 11.55 -34.17
N LYS A 270 -4.73 10.55 -33.70
CA LYS A 270 -5.37 10.61 -32.37
C LYS A 270 -4.33 10.73 -31.25
N ARG A 271 -3.26 9.93 -31.30
CA ARG A 271 -2.16 9.99 -30.31
C ARG A 271 -1.47 11.35 -30.31
N GLN A 272 -1.21 11.93 -31.48
CA GLN A 272 -0.66 13.27 -31.62
C GLN A 272 -1.60 14.35 -31.05
N LEU A 273 -2.89 14.27 -31.33
CA LEU A 273 -3.90 15.19 -30.77
C LEU A 273 -4.05 15.05 -29.24
N GLU A 274 -3.90 13.84 -28.69
CA GLU A 274 -3.89 13.61 -27.24
C GLU A 274 -2.59 14.14 -26.61
N GLU A 275 -1.43 13.91 -27.23
CA GLU A 275 -0.14 14.51 -26.81
C GLU A 275 -0.16 16.05 -26.87
N ASP A 276 -0.78 16.64 -27.90
CA ASP A 276 -0.92 18.10 -28.03
C ASP A 276 -1.92 18.68 -27.00
N ALA A 277 -3.05 18.01 -26.78
CA ALA A 277 -4.02 18.43 -25.77
C ALA A 277 -3.45 18.36 -24.35
N ASP A 278 -2.72 17.28 -24.01
CA ASP A 278 -2.03 17.18 -22.72
C ASP A 278 -0.93 18.25 -22.58
N ARG A 279 -0.17 18.54 -23.64
CA ARG A 279 0.79 19.68 -23.65
C ARG A 279 0.11 21.03 -23.44
N GLU A 280 -0.99 21.33 -24.15
CA GLU A 280 -1.75 22.57 -23.94
C GLU A 280 -2.30 22.66 -22.51
N ILE A 281 -2.77 21.53 -21.96
CA ILE A 281 -3.23 21.44 -20.58
C ILE A 281 -2.08 21.69 -19.59
N GLU A 282 -0.90 21.10 -19.79
CA GLU A 282 0.29 21.34 -18.96
C GLU A 282 0.78 22.78 -19.05
N GLU A 283 0.93 23.35 -20.25
CA GLU A 283 1.24 24.77 -20.42
C GLU A 283 0.19 25.66 -19.74
N SER A 284 -1.09 25.32 -19.82
CA SER A 284 -2.14 26.08 -19.14
C SER A 284 -2.00 26.00 -17.61
N LYS A 285 -1.72 24.80 -17.06
CA LYS A 285 -1.45 24.60 -15.62
C LYS A 285 -0.25 25.43 -15.19
N GLU A 286 0.90 25.33 -15.87
CA GLU A 286 2.10 26.11 -15.54
C GLU A 286 1.83 27.62 -15.61
N ARG A 287 1.14 28.11 -16.64
CA ARG A 287 0.74 29.52 -16.76
C ARG A 287 -0.17 29.96 -15.61
N TYR A 288 -1.09 29.11 -15.16
CA TYR A 288 -1.97 29.43 -14.02
C TYR A 288 -1.28 29.28 -12.66
N ASP A 289 -0.43 28.28 -12.45
CA ASP A 289 0.35 28.12 -11.21
C ASP A 289 1.43 29.20 -11.08
N ALA A 290 2.05 29.64 -12.17
CA ALA A 290 2.95 30.80 -12.18
C ALA A 290 2.19 32.08 -11.79
N ARG A 291 1.00 32.32 -12.37
CA ARG A 291 0.12 33.44 -11.96
C ARG A 291 -0.31 33.33 -10.50
N LEU A 292 -0.71 32.13 -10.04
CA LEU A 292 -1.13 31.88 -8.68
C LEU A 292 0.03 32.04 -7.68
N SER A 293 1.25 31.70 -8.08
CA SER A 293 2.48 31.95 -7.32
C SER A 293 2.79 33.44 -7.23
N GLN A 294 2.67 34.19 -8.34
CA GLN A 294 2.82 35.64 -8.35
C GLN A 294 1.72 36.33 -7.51
N GLU A 295 0.46 35.92 -7.62
CA GLU A 295 -0.65 36.39 -6.78
C GLU A 295 -0.40 36.07 -5.29
N ARG A 296 0.14 34.88 -4.97
CA ARG A 296 0.53 34.51 -3.60
C ARG A 296 1.71 35.34 -3.10
N GLU A 297 2.71 35.63 -3.93
CA GLU A 297 3.87 36.47 -3.58
C GLU A 297 3.44 37.92 -3.38
N ILE A 298 2.68 38.49 -4.31
CA ILE A 298 2.08 39.83 -4.20
C ILE A 298 1.18 39.89 -2.97
N GLY A 299 0.34 38.88 -2.73
CA GLY A 299 -0.52 38.77 -1.55
C GLY A 299 0.28 38.67 -0.25
N LEU A 300 1.41 37.95 -0.23
CA LEU A 300 2.30 37.86 0.93
C LEU A 300 3.06 39.17 1.15
N ARG A 301 3.50 39.84 0.08
CA ARG A 301 4.16 41.15 0.12
C ARG A 301 3.19 42.22 0.63
N LEU A 302 1.98 42.29 0.07
CA LEU A 302 0.89 43.15 0.54
C LEU A 302 0.46 42.81 1.97
N LYS A 303 0.48 41.55 2.40
CA LYS A 303 0.22 41.15 3.79
C LYS A 303 1.35 41.58 4.73
N GLY A 304 2.60 41.56 4.26
CA GLY A 304 3.77 42.11 4.95
C GLY A 304 3.71 43.64 5.07
N GLU A 305 3.46 44.33 3.95
CA GLU A 305 3.24 45.78 3.87
C GLU A 305 2.06 46.21 4.76
N ASN A 306 0.92 45.52 4.70
CA ASN A 306 -0.25 45.77 5.55
C ASN A 306 0.05 45.45 7.03
N GLY A 307 0.85 44.41 7.32
CA GLY A 307 1.37 44.15 8.67
C GLY A 307 2.30 45.26 9.19
N ILE A 308 3.15 45.83 8.34
CA ILE A 308 4.00 46.98 8.64
C ILE A 308 3.14 48.24 8.80
N MET A 309 2.13 48.46 7.95
CA MET A 309 1.21 49.58 8.02
C MET A 309 0.31 49.50 9.27
N LYS A 310 -0.12 48.31 9.69
CA LYS A 310 -0.79 48.10 10.99
C LYS A 310 0.15 48.35 12.16
N LYS A 311 1.42 47.96 12.09
CA LYS A 311 2.42 48.34 13.11
C LYS A 311 2.66 49.85 13.17
N LYS A 312 2.78 50.52 12.02
CA LYS A 312 2.88 51.99 11.91
C LYS A 312 1.62 52.69 12.42
N PHE A 313 0.43 52.20 12.06
CA PHE A 313 -0.85 52.72 12.52
C PHE A 313 -1.00 52.56 14.02
N ASN A 314 -0.70 51.38 14.58
CA ASN A 314 -0.74 51.16 16.03
C ASN A 314 0.32 51.98 16.78
N ALA A 315 1.49 52.21 16.18
CA ALA A 315 2.50 53.12 16.73
C ALA A 315 1.98 54.57 16.73
N LEU A 316 1.50 55.08 15.59
CA LEU A 316 0.92 56.43 15.49
C LEU A 316 -0.32 56.60 16.38
N GLN A 317 -1.15 55.57 16.53
CA GLN A 317 -2.29 55.57 17.45
C GLN A 317 -1.82 55.65 18.90
N LYS A 318 -0.77 54.90 19.28
CA LYS A 318 -0.14 55.03 20.59
C LYS A 318 0.51 56.40 20.79
N ASP A 319 1.22 56.93 19.81
CA ASP A 319 1.81 58.27 19.85
C ASP A 319 0.73 59.34 20.02
N ILE A 320 -0.42 59.18 19.34
CA ILE A 320 -1.61 60.03 19.49
C ILE A 320 -2.23 59.91 20.89
N ASP A 321 -2.29 58.72 21.48
CA ASP A 321 -2.88 58.51 22.80
C ASP A 321 -1.93 58.91 23.95
N ASP A 322 -0.62 58.74 23.77
CA ASP A 322 0.45 59.29 24.60
C ASP A 322 0.44 60.84 24.52
N GLN A 323 0.27 61.44 23.33
CA GLN A 323 0.10 62.89 23.16
C GLN A 323 -1.19 63.41 23.78
N LYS A 324 -2.32 62.67 23.70
CA LYS A 324 -3.54 63.03 24.43
C LYS A 324 -3.33 63.01 25.94
N GLU A 325 -2.48 62.11 26.44
CA GLU A 325 -2.12 62.04 27.85
C GLU A 325 -1.21 63.20 28.27
N GLU A 326 -0.19 63.53 27.47
CA GLU A 326 0.63 64.74 27.66
C GLU A 326 -0.23 66.01 27.64
N ILE A 327 -1.18 66.12 26.71
CA ILE A 327 -2.16 67.21 26.65
C ILE A 327 -3.03 67.25 27.91
N ARG A 328 -3.53 66.10 28.41
CA ARG A 328 -4.28 66.05 29.69
C ARG A 328 -3.44 66.55 30.86
N GLN A 329 -2.18 66.09 30.97
CA GLN A 329 -1.27 66.52 32.04
C GLN A 329 -0.94 68.01 31.97
N LEU A 330 -0.74 68.56 30.75
CA LEU A 330 -0.58 69.99 30.53
C LEU A 330 -1.85 70.80 30.85
N PHE A 331 -3.05 70.24 30.63
CA PHE A 331 -4.31 70.87 31.06
C PHE A 331 -4.47 70.88 32.58
N GLU A 332 -4.08 69.82 33.28
CA GLU A 332 -4.11 69.75 34.74
C GLU A 332 -3.08 70.73 35.34
N GLN A 333 -1.84 70.74 34.84
CA GLN A 333 -0.82 71.74 35.23
C GLN A 333 -1.29 73.18 34.95
N LYS A 334 -1.92 73.44 33.80
CA LYS A 334 -2.50 74.74 33.47
C LYS A 334 -3.60 75.14 34.46
N LYS A 335 -4.45 74.20 34.90
CA LYS A 335 -5.49 74.41 35.90
C LYS A 335 -4.91 74.71 37.30
N ASP A 336 -3.85 74.02 37.71
CA ASP A 336 -3.13 74.31 38.95
C ASP A 336 -2.41 75.67 38.90
N LEU A 337 -1.87 76.04 37.74
CA LEU A 337 -1.33 77.39 37.50
C LEU A 337 -2.41 78.47 37.57
N TYR A 338 -3.62 78.25 37.04
CA TYR A 338 -4.73 79.19 37.24
C TYR A 338 -5.22 79.25 38.69
N SER A 339 -5.18 78.12 39.42
CA SER A 339 -5.52 78.07 40.84
C SER A 339 -4.53 78.91 41.68
N THR A 340 -3.24 78.74 41.44
CA THR A 340 -2.17 79.50 42.12
C THR A 340 -2.13 80.98 41.68
N ILE A 341 -2.41 81.30 40.41
CA ILE A 341 -2.64 82.68 39.97
C ILE A 341 -3.81 83.28 40.75
N SER A 342 -4.95 82.57 40.88
CA SER A 342 -6.11 83.09 41.60
C SER A 342 -5.87 83.27 43.11
N SER A 343 -5.00 82.47 43.74
CA SER A 343 -4.56 82.73 45.13
C SER A 343 -3.66 83.96 45.21
N LEU A 344 -2.68 84.10 44.31
CA LEU A 344 -1.80 85.27 44.27
C LEU A 344 -2.54 86.56 43.92
N GLU A 345 -3.59 86.51 43.09
CA GLU A 345 -4.49 87.64 42.83
C GLU A 345 -5.26 88.04 44.10
N LYS A 346 -5.73 87.07 44.89
CA LYS A 346 -6.35 87.32 46.20
C LYS A 346 -5.35 87.96 47.16
N ASP A 347 -4.13 87.43 47.26
CA ASP A 347 -3.07 88.00 48.10
C ASP A 347 -2.72 89.45 47.66
N ILE A 348 -2.64 89.70 46.35
CA ILE A 348 -2.43 91.04 45.78
C ILE A 348 -3.60 91.98 46.12
N THR A 349 -4.85 91.50 46.11
CA THR A 349 -6.00 92.33 46.56
C THR A 349 -6.02 92.57 48.06
N GLY A 350 -5.59 91.59 48.87
CA GLY A 350 -5.38 91.73 50.31
C GLY A 350 -4.31 92.77 50.63
N LEU A 351 -3.12 92.65 50.04
CA LEU A 351 -2.03 93.61 50.18
C LEU A 351 -2.42 95.01 49.67
N LYS A 352 -3.18 95.13 48.57
CA LYS A 352 -3.72 96.42 48.11
C LYS A 352 -4.73 97.02 49.09
N LYS A 353 -5.48 96.21 49.85
CA LYS A 353 -6.38 96.68 50.92
C LYS A 353 -5.59 97.11 52.15
N GLU A 354 -4.58 96.35 52.56
CA GLU A 354 -3.68 96.71 53.67
C GLU A 354 -2.88 98.00 53.36
N ILE A 355 -2.45 98.18 52.10
CA ILE A 355 -1.83 99.44 51.64
C ILE A 355 -2.82 100.60 51.77
N LYS A 356 -4.08 100.47 51.30
CA LYS A 356 -5.10 101.51 51.48
C LYS A 356 -5.36 101.85 52.94
N GLU A 357 -5.48 100.84 53.81
CA GLU A 357 -5.68 101.04 55.25
C GLU A 357 -4.47 101.73 55.91
N ARG A 358 -3.25 101.46 55.42
CA ARG A 358 -2.05 102.22 55.81
C ARG A 358 -2.03 103.63 55.23
N ASP A 359 -2.46 103.85 53.99
CA ASP A 359 -2.52 105.17 53.35
C ASP A 359 -3.58 106.07 54.04
N GLU A 360 -4.73 105.51 54.43
CA GLU A 360 -5.73 106.18 55.26
C GLU A 360 -5.15 106.51 56.66
N THR A 361 -4.45 105.55 57.28
CA THR A 361 -3.74 105.77 58.55
C THR A 361 -2.62 106.82 58.44
N ILE A 362 -1.95 106.92 57.28
CA ILE A 362 -0.96 107.94 56.97
C ILE A 362 -1.68 109.29 56.80
N GLY A 363 -2.75 109.37 56.01
CA GLY A 363 -3.52 110.60 55.79
C GLY A 363 -4.09 111.19 57.09
N ASP A 364 -4.56 110.37 58.03
CA ASP A 364 -5.00 110.84 59.36
C ASP A 364 -3.82 111.25 60.25
N LYS A 365 -2.65 110.61 60.14
CA LYS A 365 -1.42 111.09 60.76
C LYS A 365 -0.94 112.40 60.14
N GLU A 366 -1.10 112.59 58.83
CA GLU A 366 -0.74 113.82 58.11
C GLU A 366 -1.66 114.99 58.48
N LYS A 367 -2.99 114.78 58.57
CA LYS A 367 -3.92 115.76 59.17
C LYS A 367 -3.49 116.13 60.59
N ARG A 368 -3.16 115.13 61.42
CA ARG A 368 -2.70 115.36 62.80
C ARG A 368 -1.35 116.07 62.85
N ILE A 369 -0.46 115.83 61.89
CA ILE A 369 0.80 116.58 61.70
C ILE A 369 0.54 118.01 61.22
N TYR A 370 -0.48 118.25 60.40
CA TYR A 370 -0.90 119.59 59.97
C TYR A 370 -1.45 120.42 61.14
N ASP A 371 -2.35 119.83 61.94
CA ASP A 371 -2.88 120.46 63.17
C ASP A 371 -1.77 120.69 64.21
N LEU A 372 -0.85 119.73 64.37
CA LEU A 372 0.33 119.91 65.21
C LEU A 372 1.30 120.95 64.64
N LYS A 373 1.47 121.08 63.32
CA LYS A 373 2.26 122.15 62.69
C LYS A 373 1.65 123.53 62.97
N LYS A 374 0.33 123.66 62.89
CA LYS A 374 -0.38 124.91 63.20
C LYS A 374 -0.19 125.30 64.67
N LYS A 375 -0.38 124.35 65.59
CA LYS A 375 -0.08 124.53 67.03
C LYS A 375 1.42 124.76 67.28
N ASN A 376 2.31 124.19 66.48
CA ASN A 376 3.75 124.42 66.60
C ASN A 376 4.15 125.82 66.12
N GLN A 377 3.48 126.40 65.12
CA GLN A 377 3.66 127.82 64.74
C GLN A 377 3.14 128.80 65.80
N GLU A 378 2.13 128.39 66.57
CA GLU A 378 1.70 129.13 67.77
C GLU A 378 2.73 128.98 68.90
N LEU A 379 3.23 127.76 69.14
CA LEU A 379 4.32 127.48 70.09
C LEU A 379 5.66 128.10 69.69
N GLU A 380 5.95 128.35 68.42
CA GLU A 380 7.15 129.07 67.97
C GLU A 380 7.09 130.55 68.37
N LYS A 381 5.90 131.16 68.37
CA LYS A 381 5.71 132.53 68.89
C LYS A 381 5.91 132.59 70.40
N PHE A 382 5.41 131.59 71.13
CA PHE A 382 5.73 131.44 72.56
C PHE A 382 7.22 131.12 72.80
N LYS A 383 7.85 130.33 71.93
CA LYS A 383 9.26 129.97 71.99
C LYS A 383 10.16 131.19 71.85
N PHE A 384 9.85 132.18 71.01
CA PHE A 384 10.65 133.42 70.97
C PHE A 384 10.65 134.18 72.30
N VAL A 385 9.51 134.21 73.01
CA VAL A 385 9.40 134.83 74.34
C VAL A 385 10.12 133.99 75.41
N LEU A 386 9.99 132.67 75.35
CA LEU A 386 10.62 131.74 76.28
C LEU A 386 12.14 131.61 76.06
N ASP A 387 12.64 131.59 74.83
CA ASP A 387 14.08 131.55 74.50
C ASP A 387 14.79 132.83 74.97
N PHE A 388 14.11 133.98 74.97
CA PHE A 388 14.64 135.20 75.59
C PHE A 388 14.79 135.03 77.11
N LYS A 389 13.76 134.52 77.80
CA LYS A 389 13.80 134.28 79.24
C LYS A 389 14.76 133.15 79.64
N ILE A 390 14.90 132.12 78.79
CA ILE A 390 15.86 131.01 78.97
C ILE A 390 17.30 131.51 78.78
N LYS A 391 17.57 132.43 77.83
CA LYS A 391 18.90 133.04 77.70
C LYS A 391 19.26 133.90 78.92
N GLU A 392 18.30 134.64 79.47
CA GLU A 392 18.50 135.40 80.71
C GLU A 392 18.78 134.48 81.91
N LEU A 393 17.98 133.43 82.09
CA LEU A 393 18.15 132.47 83.19
C LEU A 393 19.41 131.61 83.06
N LYS A 394 19.77 131.14 81.86
CA LYS A 394 21.02 130.37 81.66
C LYS A 394 22.26 131.18 82.04
N LYS A 395 22.27 132.49 81.76
CA LYS A 395 23.35 133.40 82.17
C LYS A 395 23.45 133.63 83.69
N GLN A 396 22.48 133.15 84.47
CA GLN A 396 22.51 133.13 85.95
C GLN A 396 22.77 131.71 86.51
N ILE A 397 22.56 130.67 85.70
CA ILE A 397 22.82 129.26 86.05
C ILE A 397 24.29 128.90 85.81
N GLU A 398 24.90 129.38 84.73
CA GLU A 398 26.29 129.09 84.31
C GLU A 398 27.35 129.27 85.43
N PRO A 399 27.38 130.36 86.24
CA PRO A 399 28.31 130.44 87.38
C PRO A 399 27.97 129.46 88.52
N ARG A 400 26.70 129.13 88.73
CA ARG A 400 26.26 128.16 89.75
C ARG A 400 26.58 126.73 89.35
N GLU A 401 26.56 126.40 88.06
CA GLU A 401 26.98 125.08 87.56
C GLU A 401 28.50 124.87 87.73
N LEU A 402 29.30 125.94 87.63
CA LEU A 402 30.73 125.91 87.99
C LEU A 402 30.96 125.74 89.50
N GLU A 403 30.30 126.52 90.36
CA GLU A 403 30.38 126.32 91.82
C GLU A 403 29.93 124.90 92.23
N ILE A 404 28.90 124.35 91.58
CA ILE A 404 28.43 122.97 91.79
C ILE A 404 29.41 121.92 91.23
N ALA A 405 30.21 122.24 90.21
CA ALA A 405 31.26 121.35 89.72
C ALA A 405 32.43 121.27 90.72
N ASP A 406 32.94 122.41 91.18
CA ASP A 406 34.03 122.48 92.17
C ASP A 406 33.60 121.83 93.50
N MET A 407 32.39 122.10 93.98
CA MET A 407 31.85 121.42 95.18
C MET A 407 31.67 119.91 94.97
N LYS A 408 31.30 119.45 93.76
CA LYS A 408 31.19 118.01 93.47
C LYS A 408 32.55 117.31 93.45
N ASP A 409 33.60 117.97 92.98
CA ASP A 409 34.93 117.36 92.93
C ASP A 409 35.60 117.38 94.31
N GLN A 410 35.36 118.41 95.13
CA GLN A 410 35.68 118.37 96.56
C GLN A 410 34.95 117.25 97.31
N ILE A 411 33.66 117.04 97.03
CA ILE A 411 32.88 115.92 97.60
C ILE A 411 33.49 114.58 97.15
N LYS A 412 33.88 114.40 95.88
CA LYS A 412 34.53 113.15 95.41
C LYS A 412 35.86 112.87 96.11
N GLU A 413 36.70 113.88 96.34
CA GLU A 413 37.95 113.67 97.10
C GLU A 413 37.65 113.29 98.56
N MET A 414 36.71 113.98 99.20
CA MET A 414 36.27 113.66 100.57
C MET A 414 35.62 112.26 100.66
N ASP A 415 34.88 111.82 99.63
CA ASP A 415 34.33 110.47 99.51
C ASP A 415 35.43 109.41 99.34
N HIS A 416 36.53 109.71 98.63
CA HIS A 416 37.69 108.81 98.53
C HIS A 416 38.47 108.71 99.85
N GLU A 417 38.53 109.79 100.63
CA GLU A 417 39.05 109.74 102.00
C GLU A 417 38.10 108.95 102.92
N LEU A 418 36.79 109.19 102.85
CA LEU A 418 35.79 108.42 103.60
C LEU A 418 35.81 106.93 103.26
N GLU A 419 35.96 106.54 101.98
CA GLU A 419 36.15 105.13 101.61
C GLU A 419 37.41 104.52 102.24
N ARG A 420 38.52 105.28 102.31
CA ARG A 420 39.74 104.85 103.02
C ARG A 420 39.48 104.69 104.52
N TYR A 421 38.79 105.65 105.14
CA TYR A 421 38.42 105.56 106.56
C TYR A 421 37.47 104.39 106.83
N HIS A 422 36.46 104.14 106.00
CA HIS A 422 35.55 103.00 106.15
C HIS A 422 36.25 101.65 105.95
N LYS A 423 37.16 101.51 104.97
CA LYS A 423 37.97 100.29 104.79
C LYS A 423 38.90 100.06 105.98
N ASN A 424 39.49 101.12 106.54
CA ASN A 424 40.31 101.01 107.74
C ASN A 424 39.47 100.71 109.00
N ASN A 425 38.29 101.32 109.15
CA ASN A 425 37.39 101.09 110.28
C ASN A 425 36.81 99.68 110.26
N SER A 426 36.45 99.14 109.09
CA SER A 426 35.99 97.75 108.96
C SER A 426 37.08 96.74 109.36
N ASN A 427 38.35 97.00 109.02
CA ASN A 427 39.48 96.20 109.52
C ASN A 427 39.64 96.34 111.04
N LEU A 428 39.46 97.55 111.60
CA LEU A 428 39.50 97.78 113.04
C LEU A 428 38.34 97.06 113.76
N ASP A 429 37.11 97.10 113.24
CA ASP A 429 35.94 96.40 113.77
C ASP A 429 36.14 94.86 113.75
N LEU A 430 36.78 94.32 112.70
CA LEU A 430 37.19 92.91 112.66
C LEU A 430 38.23 92.56 113.75
N THR A 431 39.22 93.43 113.99
CA THR A 431 40.16 93.21 115.12
C THR A 431 39.52 93.41 116.49
N ILE A 432 38.56 94.33 116.63
CA ILE A 432 37.80 94.57 117.87
C ILE A 432 36.90 93.37 118.17
N THR A 433 36.28 92.75 117.17
CA THR A 433 35.42 91.57 117.37
C THR A 433 36.22 90.31 117.73
N ASP A 434 37.39 90.06 117.11
CA ASP A 434 38.30 88.99 117.56
C ASP A 434 38.79 89.24 119.01
N LEU A 435 39.24 90.46 119.32
CA LEU A 435 39.66 90.83 120.68
C LEU A 435 38.53 90.69 121.71
N ARG A 436 37.27 91.00 121.35
CA ARG A 436 36.10 90.78 122.21
C ARG A 436 35.83 89.29 122.45
N MET A 437 35.88 88.45 121.42
CA MET A 437 35.71 86.99 121.58
C MET A 437 36.79 86.38 122.48
N ARG A 438 38.05 86.84 122.35
CA ARG A 438 39.14 86.46 123.26
C ARG A 438 38.90 86.94 124.69
N LEU A 439 38.44 88.18 124.88
CA LEU A 439 38.11 88.74 126.19
C LEU A 439 37.00 87.92 126.89
N GLU A 440 35.92 87.57 126.18
CA GLU A 440 34.86 86.74 126.75
C GLU A 440 35.33 85.31 127.09
N GLY A 441 36.23 84.74 126.28
CA GLY A 441 36.87 83.46 126.58
C GLY A 441 37.60 83.51 127.92
N VAL A 442 38.51 84.48 128.06
CA VAL A 442 39.28 84.69 129.31
C VAL A 442 38.36 85.05 130.49
N GLN A 443 37.28 85.80 130.28
CA GLN A 443 36.30 86.09 131.34
C GLN A 443 35.55 84.84 131.79
N ARG A 444 35.15 83.94 130.87
CA ARG A 444 34.51 82.66 131.22
C ARG A 444 35.46 81.75 131.98
N GLU A 445 36.73 81.69 131.59
CA GLU A 445 37.77 80.96 132.34
C GLU A 445 38.03 81.56 133.74
N ALA A 446 38.12 82.89 133.85
CA ALA A 446 38.32 83.60 135.12
C ALA A 446 37.12 83.46 136.07
N LEU A 447 35.89 83.42 135.54
CA LEU A 447 34.69 83.13 136.33
C LEU A 447 34.69 81.68 136.84
N LYS A 448 35.06 80.71 136.00
CA LYS A 448 35.21 79.31 136.41
C LYS A 448 36.28 79.15 137.51
N GLN A 449 37.46 79.72 137.30
CA GLN A 449 38.54 79.76 138.30
C GLN A 449 38.10 80.38 139.64
N ARG A 450 37.21 81.38 139.63
CA ARG A 450 36.62 81.96 140.85
C ARG A 450 35.60 81.03 141.52
N GLN A 451 34.77 80.34 140.74
CA GLN A 451 33.85 79.32 141.23
C GLN A 451 34.62 78.20 141.94
N ASP A 452 35.60 77.61 141.25
CA ASP A 452 36.44 76.52 141.75
C ASP A 452 37.15 76.91 143.07
N ASN A 453 37.67 78.14 143.18
CA ASN A 453 38.28 78.67 144.41
C ASN A 453 37.25 78.86 145.54
N SER A 454 36.04 79.30 145.24
CA SER A 454 34.96 79.47 146.24
C SER A 454 34.54 78.14 146.85
N ASP A 455 34.47 77.09 146.03
CA ASP A 455 34.12 75.74 146.48
C ASP A 455 35.25 75.09 147.28
N LEU A 456 36.53 75.31 146.89
CA LEU A 456 37.69 74.93 147.70
C LEU A 456 37.71 75.63 149.07
N MET A 457 37.51 76.95 149.10
CA MET A 457 37.41 77.75 150.33
C MET A 457 36.30 77.22 151.24
N SER A 458 35.13 76.92 150.68
CA SER A 458 34.00 76.35 151.40
C SER A 458 34.32 74.97 152.01
N SER A 459 35.11 74.15 151.31
CA SER A 459 35.57 72.85 151.81
C SER A 459 36.58 73.01 152.96
N ILE A 460 37.54 73.92 152.82
CA ILE A 460 38.53 74.26 153.86
C ILE A 460 37.83 74.78 155.13
N GLN A 461 36.84 75.67 154.99
CA GLN A 461 36.11 76.20 156.15
C GLN A 461 35.30 75.12 156.87
N ARG A 462 34.69 74.17 156.14
CA ARG A 462 34.03 72.99 156.73
C ARG A 462 35.03 72.09 157.47
N PHE A 463 36.25 71.93 156.97
CA PHE A 463 37.31 71.21 157.69
C PHE A 463 37.70 71.94 158.99
N GLN A 464 37.91 73.26 158.93
CA GLN A 464 38.27 74.08 160.09
C GLN A 464 37.20 74.04 161.19
N CYS A 465 35.90 74.09 160.87
CA CYS A 465 34.84 73.95 161.86
C CYS A 465 34.88 72.60 162.59
N HIS A 466 34.93 71.47 161.85
CA HIS A 466 35.02 70.14 162.46
C HIS A 466 36.32 69.95 163.28
N LEU A 467 37.44 70.60 162.88
CA LEU A 467 38.68 70.60 163.64
C LEU A 467 38.55 71.40 164.95
N HIS A 468 37.84 72.53 164.93
CA HIS A 468 37.58 73.33 166.13
C HIS A 468 36.67 72.60 167.12
N GLU A 469 35.59 71.96 166.64
CA GLU A 469 34.75 71.05 167.43
C GLU A 469 35.60 69.93 168.08
N THR A 470 36.48 69.29 167.30
CA THR A 470 37.41 68.26 167.79
C THR A 470 38.33 68.78 168.90
N THR A 471 38.73 70.05 168.83
CA THR A 471 39.65 70.70 169.79
C THR A 471 39.01 70.93 171.17
N GLN A 472 37.68 71.03 171.27
CA GLN A 472 37.00 71.29 172.56
C GLN A 472 37.17 70.14 173.57
N TYR A 473 37.47 68.93 173.10
CA TYR A 473 37.63 67.72 173.92
C TYR A 473 39.04 67.52 174.49
N ILE A 474 39.94 68.51 174.36
CA ILE A 474 41.38 68.34 174.65
C ILE A 474 41.72 67.98 176.12
N GLN A 475 40.80 68.22 177.06
CA GLN A 475 40.96 67.87 178.48
C GLN A 475 40.42 66.47 178.86
N ASP A 476 39.70 65.77 177.96
CA ASP A 476 39.27 64.38 178.17
C ASP A 476 39.92 63.44 177.13
N PRO A 477 40.94 62.64 177.53
CA PRO A 477 41.64 61.72 176.63
C PRO A 477 40.77 60.67 175.93
N LYS A 478 39.58 60.34 176.47
CA LYS A 478 38.67 59.37 175.84
C LYS A 478 37.83 60.02 174.74
N ALA A 479 37.25 61.19 175.01
CA ALA A 479 36.44 61.92 174.04
C ALA A 479 37.25 62.36 172.81
N LEU A 480 38.47 62.87 173.02
CA LEU A 480 39.35 63.34 171.94
C LEU A 480 39.71 62.25 170.90
N LYS A 481 39.84 60.99 171.33
CA LYS A 481 40.17 59.88 170.42
C LYS A 481 39.02 59.58 169.44
N GLU A 482 37.78 59.80 169.84
CA GLU A 482 36.61 59.44 169.03
C GLU A 482 36.19 60.56 168.06
N SER A 483 36.40 61.83 168.44
CA SER A 483 36.19 62.98 167.55
C SER A 483 37.19 63.00 166.37
N VAL A 484 38.49 62.80 166.64
CA VAL A 484 39.54 62.71 165.59
C VAL A 484 39.23 61.60 164.57
N LYS A 485 38.69 60.46 165.00
CA LYS A 485 38.34 59.35 164.11
C LYS A 485 37.20 59.70 163.13
N LYS A 486 36.24 60.54 163.56
CA LYS A 486 35.14 61.03 162.71
C LYS A 486 35.62 62.07 161.69
N LEU A 487 36.64 62.85 162.00
CA LEU A 487 37.21 63.85 161.09
C LEU A 487 37.84 63.20 159.84
N TYR A 488 38.60 62.11 160.04
CA TYR A 488 39.31 61.41 158.96
C TYR A 488 38.38 60.84 157.88
N GLN A 489 37.26 60.21 158.29
CA GLN A 489 36.35 59.52 157.36
C GLN A 489 35.53 60.45 156.45
N LYS A 490 35.52 61.77 156.70
CA LYS A 490 34.57 62.71 156.07
C LYS A 490 35.18 63.57 154.96
N HIS A 491 36.51 63.55 154.78
CA HIS A 491 37.23 64.51 153.94
C HIS A 491 38.21 63.88 152.92
N VAL A 492 38.21 62.56 152.73
CA VAL A 492 39.14 61.85 151.82
C VAL A 492 38.44 60.70 151.10
N VAL A 493 37.88 60.95 149.90
CA VAL A 493 37.42 59.93 148.92
C VAL A 493 37.51 60.53 147.50
N ASP A 494 38.03 59.78 146.53
CA ASP A 494 38.17 60.14 145.10
C ASP A 494 37.01 59.60 144.22
N HIS A 495 36.80 60.21 143.03
CA HIS A 495 36.77 59.58 141.68
C HIS A 495 35.95 60.38 140.62
N VAL A 496 36.13 60.04 139.33
CA VAL A 496 35.77 60.80 138.09
C VAL A 496 35.40 59.81 136.96
N GLU A 497 34.49 60.13 136.01
CA GLU A 497 34.25 59.43 134.71
C GLU A 497 33.48 60.35 133.67
N PRO A 498 33.36 60.04 132.35
CA PRO A 498 33.02 60.99 131.26
C PRO A 498 31.76 60.69 130.35
N ALA A 499 31.76 61.03 129.04
CA ALA A 499 30.60 61.39 128.17
C ALA A 499 30.35 60.55 126.87
N GLN A 500 29.37 60.93 126.01
CA GLN A 500 28.91 60.23 124.77
C GLN A 500 28.57 61.15 123.56
N VAL A 501 28.41 60.60 122.33
CA VAL A 501 28.55 61.33 121.03
C VAL A 501 27.56 60.91 119.88
N GLU A 502 26.58 60.04 120.09
CA GLU A 502 26.06 59.14 119.02
C GLU A 502 25.01 59.67 117.99
N GLU A 503 24.57 60.94 118.01
CA GLU A 503 23.35 61.35 117.26
C GLU A 503 23.52 61.79 115.78
N ASP A 504 24.68 62.35 115.38
CA ASP A 504 24.78 63.09 114.11
C ASP A 504 24.81 62.21 112.84
N ILE A 505 25.34 60.98 112.93
CA ILE A 505 25.68 60.14 111.76
C ILE A 505 24.45 59.78 110.90
N GLN A 506 23.27 59.63 111.52
CA GLN A 506 22.05 59.23 110.81
C GLN A 506 21.49 60.34 109.89
N ARG A 507 21.80 61.61 110.18
CA ARG A 507 21.22 62.77 109.47
C ARG A 507 21.90 63.04 108.12
N GLU A 508 23.18 62.68 107.98
CA GLU A 508 23.92 62.87 106.72
C GLU A 508 23.51 61.84 105.64
N TYR A 509 23.14 60.63 106.05
CA TYR A 509 22.88 59.50 105.13
C TYR A 509 21.59 59.68 104.31
N THR A 510 20.53 60.23 104.91
CA THR A 510 19.27 60.54 104.21
C THR A 510 19.43 61.66 103.18
N ARG A 511 20.24 62.68 103.51
CA ARG A 511 20.51 63.83 102.66
C ARG A 511 21.21 63.47 101.34
N GLN A 512 22.15 62.51 101.38
CA GLN A 512 22.85 62.04 100.18
C GLN A 512 21.93 61.27 99.22
N ARG A 513 20.95 60.54 99.75
CA ARG A 513 20.01 59.73 98.94
C ARG A 513 19.10 60.60 98.06
N GLU A 514 18.48 61.65 98.61
CA GLU A 514 17.63 62.55 97.80
C GLU A 514 18.38 63.21 96.64
N TYR A 515 19.66 63.57 96.86
CA TYR A 515 20.48 64.21 95.84
C TYR A 515 20.73 63.28 94.64
N LEU A 516 20.92 61.99 94.89
CA LEU A 516 21.07 60.97 93.85
C LEU A 516 19.75 60.72 93.11
N GLU A 517 18.62 60.58 93.81
CA GLU A 517 17.30 60.38 93.19
C GLU A 517 16.93 61.55 92.26
N LYS A 518 17.11 62.79 92.73
CA LYS A 518 16.89 64.02 91.93
C LYS A 518 17.85 64.13 90.74
N SER A 519 19.10 63.70 90.90
CA SER A 519 20.11 63.69 89.81
C SER A 519 19.77 62.67 88.72
N VAL A 520 19.35 61.46 89.10
CA VAL A 520 18.94 60.40 88.15
C VAL A 520 17.72 60.83 87.34
N GLU A 521 16.74 61.48 87.96
CA GLU A 521 15.56 61.97 87.23
C GLU A 521 15.89 63.15 86.31
N SER A 522 16.79 64.05 86.71
CA SER A 522 17.32 65.10 85.83
C SER A 522 18.02 64.50 84.61
N LEU A 523 18.84 63.46 84.79
CA LEU A 523 19.54 62.75 83.71
C LEU A 523 18.56 62.01 82.79
N LYS A 524 17.50 61.36 83.32
CA LYS A 524 16.44 60.76 82.49
C LYS A 524 15.72 61.79 81.62
N ARG A 525 15.37 62.95 82.18
CA ARG A 525 14.72 64.04 81.43
C ARG A 525 15.65 64.65 80.37
N LYS A 526 16.95 64.79 80.66
CA LYS A 526 17.96 65.19 79.65
C LYS A 526 18.08 64.15 78.54
N LEU A 527 18.29 62.89 78.88
CA LEU A 527 18.42 61.80 77.89
C LEU A 527 17.19 61.70 76.96
N HIS A 528 15.98 61.87 77.48
CA HIS A 528 14.78 61.86 76.64
C HIS A 528 14.76 63.05 75.66
N LYS A 529 15.13 64.25 76.12
CA LYS A 529 15.21 65.45 75.28
C LYS A 529 16.38 65.40 74.28
N ASP A 530 17.50 64.78 74.65
CA ASP A 530 18.63 64.51 73.76
C ASP A 530 18.26 63.46 72.71
N MET A 531 17.42 62.47 73.04
CA MET A 531 16.85 61.52 72.07
C MET A 531 15.81 62.17 71.14
N GLU A 532 14.95 63.07 71.65
CA GLU A 532 14.01 63.82 70.80
C GLU A 532 14.75 64.77 69.85
N THR A 533 15.76 65.50 70.33
CA THR A 533 16.59 66.37 69.47
C THR A 533 17.43 65.55 68.49
N HIS A 534 18.04 64.43 68.88
CA HIS A 534 18.64 63.52 67.90
C HIS A 534 17.65 62.95 66.89
N ARG A 535 16.36 62.82 67.24
CA ARG A 535 15.32 62.35 66.32
C ARG A 535 14.86 63.45 65.37
N SER A 536 14.68 64.69 65.84
CA SER A 536 14.40 65.84 64.98
C SER A 536 15.58 66.14 64.07
N ASP A 537 16.81 66.06 64.58
CA ASP A 537 18.02 66.36 63.82
C ASP A 537 18.37 65.25 62.85
N ASN A 538 18.15 63.96 63.16
CA ASN A 538 18.23 62.90 62.14
C ASN A 538 17.12 63.03 61.08
N MET A 539 15.90 63.44 61.46
CA MET A 539 14.82 63.64 60.48
C MET A 539 15.11 64.84 59.57
N ARG A 540 15.66 65.92 60.14
CA ARG A 540 16.14 67.10 59.42
C ARG A 540 17.33 66.76 58.54
N ILE A 541 18.36 66.07 59.05
CA ILE A 541 19.51 65.61 58.27
C ILE A 541 19.07 64.64 57.16
N MET A 542 18.03 63.83 57.34
CA MET A 542 17.46 63.05 56.24
C MET A 542 16.70 63.91 55.22
N GLN A 543 15.97 64.96 55.64
CA GLN A 543 15.34 65.90 54.72
C GLN A 543 16.38 66.72 53.94
N ASP A 544 17.38 67.28 54.63
CA ASP A 544 18.50 68.03 54.08
C ASP A 544 19.38 67.12 53.18
N ASN A 545 19.58 65.85 53.52
CA ASN A 545 20.22 64.89 52.61
C ASN A 545 19.33 64.55 51.40
N VAL A 546 17.99 64.55 51.53
CA VAL A 546 17.08 64.33 50.40
C VAL A 546 17.01 65.55 49.48
N THR A 547 17.08 66.78 50.00
CA THR A 547 17.23 67.99 49.16
C THR A 547 18.60 68.03 48.52
N LEU A 548 19.69 67.80 49.27
CA LEU A 548 21.05 67.70 48.71
C LEU A 548 21.17 66.56 47.69
N ILE A 549 20.45 65.43 47.85
CA ILE A 549 20.40 64.36 46.83
C ILE A 549 19.56 64.79 45.61
N LYS A 550 18.50 65.59 45.76
CA LYS A 550 17.78 66.19 44.63
C LYS A 550 18.67 67.18 43.89
N GLU A 551 19.27 68.14 44.59
CA GLU A 551 20.23 69.10 44.06
C GLU A 551 21.43 68.41 43.41
N ILE A 552 22.03 67.40 44.02
CA ILE A 552 23.10 66.61 43.40
C ILE A 552 22.60 65.86 42.15
N ASN A 553 21.35 65.42 42.11
CA ASN A 553 20.79 64.79 40.90
C ASN A 553 20.40 65.80 39.82
N GLU A 554 20.00 67.01 40.18
CA GLU A 554 19.73 68.13 39.27
C GLU A 554 21.04 68.69 38.72
N LEU A 555 22.03 69.00 39.56
CA LEU A 555 23.40 69.30 39.17
C LEU A 555 24.05 68.15 38.37
N ARG A 556 23.68 66.88 38.59
CA ARG A 556 24.11 65.76 37.71
C ARG A 556 23.36 65.74 36.38
N ARG A 557 22.10 66.14 36.33
CA ARG A 557 21.34 66.33 35.07
C ARG A 557 21.90 67.52 34.29
N GLU A 558 22.23 68.62 34.96
CA GLU A 558 22.89 69.79 34.39
C GLU A 558 24.33 69.47 33.95
N ILE A 559 25.15 68.81 34.76
CA ILE A 559 26.48 68.35 34.32
C ILE A 559 26.34 67.35 33.15
N LYS A 560 25.24 66.60 33.03
CA LYS A 560 24.99 65.70 31.88
C LYS A 560 24.44 66.43 30.65
N SER A 561 23.66 67.51 30.81
CA SER A 561 23.23 68.36 29.70
C SER A 561 24.39 69.25 29.23
N LEU A 562 25.06 69.96 30.13
CA LEU A 562 26.25 70.77 29.87
C LEU A 562 27.39 69.95 29.26
N LYS A 563 27.63 68.69 29.66
CA LYS A 563 28.59 67.81 28.95
C LYS A 563 28.10 67.32 27.58
N ARG A 564 26.79 67.31 27.33
CA ARG A 564 26.22 67.09 25.99
C ARG A 564 26.35 68.33 25.11
N THR A 565 26.28 69.52 25.69
CA THR A 565 26.51 70.81 25.01
C THR A 565 28.00 71.06 24.75
N GLN A 566 28.88 70.82 25.74
CA GLN A 566 30.33 71.04 25.63
C GLN A 566 31.00 70.09 24.62
N ARG A 567 30.47 68.88 24.41
CA ARG A 567 30.90 68.00 23.30
C ARG A 567 30.50 68.48 21.90
N VAL A 568 29.78 69.60 21.80
CA VAL A 568 29.47 70.31 20.55
C VAL A 568 30.29 71.63 20.47
N SER A 569 31.11 71.94 21.47
CA SER A 569 31.95 73.14 21.53
C SER A 569 33.40 72.87 21.95
N GLU A 570 34.00 71.78 21.48
CA GLU A 570 35.46 71.59 21.52
C GLU A 570 36.11 72.36 20.35
N LEU A 571 36.09 73.70 20.43
CA LEU A 571 36.84 74.62 19.58
C LEU A 571 37.44 75.76 20.42
N ASP A 572 38.69 76.10 20.08
CA ASP A 572 39.57 77.17 20.62
C ASP A 572 40.26 76.93 21.98
N GLY A 573 41.37 77.66 22.21
CA GLY A 573 42.38 77.44 23.27
C GLY A 573 41.94 77.83 24.69
N GLY A 574 42.68 77.52 25.78
CA GLY A 574 44.14 77.40 25.92
C GLY A 574 44.73 78.72 26.45
N THR A 575 45.51 78.82 27.53
CA THR A 575 46.31 77.85 28.31
C THR A 575 46.59 78.34 29.76
N GLY A 576 47.19 77.51 30.62
CA GLY A 576 47.77 77.91 31.94
C GLY A 576 46.86 77.66 33.18
N SER A 577 46.96 76.62 34.03
CA SER A 577 48.08 75.93 34.73
C SER A 577 48.52 76.58 36.07
N PRO A 578 48.92 75.82 37.12
CA PRO A 578 48.67 74.38 37.41
C PRO A 578 48.47 74.00 38.92
N LYS A 579 48.25 72.69 39.22
CA LYS A 579 48.39 71.97 40.53
C LYS A 579 47.39 72.39 41.65
N SER A 580 46.54 71.55 42.27
CA SER A 580 46.48 70.09 42.55
C SER A 580 47.56 69.60 43.54
N PRO A 581 47.29 68.64 44.49
CA PRO A 581 46.52 67.41 44.25
C PRO A 581 45.69 66.74 45.41
N LYS A 582 44.73 65.87 45.00
CA LYS A 582 44.39 64.51 45.52
C LYS A 582 44.09 64.17 47.02
N LYS A 583 43.05 63.32 47.18
CA LYS A 583 42.73 62.39 48.31
C LYS A 583 42.35 63.09 49.64
N GLY A 584 41.64 62.48 50.59
CA GLY A 584 40.93 61.18 50.72
C GLY A 584 39.92 61.31 51.88
N GLY A 585 38.97 60.42 52.18
CA GLY A 585 38.97 58.97 52.03
C GLY A 585 39.33 58.33 53.37
N PHE A 586 38.34 57.79 54.10
CA PHE A 586 38.40 57.35 55.51
C PHE A 586 38.60 58.50 56.53
N GLY A 587 38.17 58.40 57.80
CA GLY A 587 37.47 57.30 58.48
C GLY A 587 38.29 56.72 59.65
N SER A 588 37.60 56.33 60.73
CA SER A 588 38.18 55.90 62.02
C SER A 588 38.86 57.01 62.83
N GLY A 589 38.73 56.95 64.15
CA GLY A 589 39.65 57.60 65.09
C GLY A 589 40.36 56.54 65.95
N PRO A 590 41.36 56.92 66.76
CA PRO A 590 41.94 56.04 67.78
C PRO A 590 41.61 56.51 69.22
N GLY A 591 41.71 55.64 70.24
CA GLY A 591 42.15 54.25 70.20
C GLY A 591 41.42 53.35 71.19
N VAL A 592 41.00 52.19 70.69
CA VAL A 592 40.89 50.94 71.48
C VAL A 592 42.31 50.58 71.99
N PRO A 593 42.47 49.88 73.13
CA PRO A 593 43.77 49.35 73.55
C PRO A 593 44.51 48.58 72.43
N PRO A 594 45.85 48.62 72.41
CA PRO A 594 46.64 48.07 71.31
C PRO A 594 46.61 46.54 71.27
N SER A 595 46.50 45.98 70.07
CA SER A 595 47.37 44.84 69.74
C SER A 595 48.80 45.39 69.68
N PRO A 596 49.81 44.73 70.27
CA PRO A 596 51.09 45.37 70.57
C PRO A 596 51.86 45.94 69.36
N ASP A 597 52.74 46.89 69.66
CA ASP A 597 53.84 47.44 68.86
C ASP A 597 53.60 48.59 67.85
N GLU A 598 52.37 49.00 67.52
CA GLU A 598 52.16 50.22 66.70
C GLU A 598 52.04 51.52 67.53
N ALA A 599 51.44 51.46 68.72
CA ALA A 599 51.16 52.64 69.58
C ALA A 599 52.41 53.47 69.95
N SER A 600 53.60 52.86 69.99
CA SER A 600 54.87 53.53 70.30
C SER A 600 55.31 54.53 69.24
N ARG A 601 54.86 54.39 67.98
CA ARG A 601 55.28 55.28 66.87
C ARG A 601 54.49 56.58 66.83
N GLU A 602 53.21 56.53 67.18
CA GLU A 602 52.30 57.67 67.08
C GLU A 602 52.52 58.69 68.21
N ILE A 603 52.84 58.22 69.43
CA ILE A 603 53.25 59.08 70.57
C ILE A 603 54.49 59.93 70.19
N ASP A 604 55.42 59.36 69.44
CA ASP A 604 56.66 60.03 69.04
C ASP A 604 56.48 61.03 67.89
N ILE A 605 55.42 60.86 67.08
CA ILE A 605 54.96 61.83 66.08
C ILE A 605 54.25 63.00 66.77
N GLN A 606 53.29 62.71 67.65
CA GLN A 606 52.55 63.74 68.39
C GLN A 606 53.46 64.61 69.27
N ARG A 607 54.51 64.04 69.88
CA ARG A 607 55.56 64.80 70.59
C ARG A 607 56.30 65.79 69.69
N LYS A 608 56.62 65.42 68.44
CA LYS A 608 57.28 66.29 67.46
C LYS A 608 56.33 67.35 66.90
N GLU A 609 55.04 67.04 66.80
CA GLU A 609 54.02 67.99 66.34
C GLU A 609 53.64 69.02 67.41
N ILE A 610 53.54 68.62 68.68
CA ILE A 610 53.42 69.54 69.83
C ILE A 610 54.64 70.47 69.91
N ALA A 611 55.85 69.99 69.60
CA ALA A 611 57.03 70.85 69.52
C ALA A 611 56.93 71.87 68.37
N LYS A 612 56.45 71.47 67.18
CA LYS A 612 56.15 72.41 66.07
C LYS A 612 55.07 73.43 66.43
N LEU A 613 53.98 73.00 67.07
CA LEU A 613 52.87 73.88 67.42
C LEU A 613 53.25 74.88 68.52
N LYS A 614 54.06 74.47 69.52
CA LYS A 614 54.67 75.41 70.48
C LYS A 614 55.55 76.43 69.77
N LYS A 615 56.41 76.00 68.84
CA LYS A 615 57.23 76.91 68.03
C LYS A 615 56.37 77.83 67.14
N ARG A 616 55.18 77.39 66.72
CA ARG A 616 54.26 78.22 65.93
C ARG A 616 53.48 79.24 66.76
N VAL A 617 53.28 78.98 68.06
CA VAL A 617 52.81 79.98 69.03
C VAL A 617 53.91 81.00 69.29
N GLU A 618 55.14 80.53 69.55
CA GLU A 618 56.35 81.35 69.75
C GLU A 618 56.65 82.28 68.54
N GLU A 619 56.48 81.78 67.31
CA GLU A 619 56.57 82.56 66.06
C GLU A 619 55.48 83.65 65.92
N LEU A 620 54.29 83.47 66.51
CA LEU A 620 53.19 84.44 66.44
C LEU A 620 53.22 85.43 67.60
N GLU A 621 53.69 85.00 68.78
CA GLU A 621 54.04 85.89 69.91
C GLU A 621 55.16 86.87 69.52
N LEU A 622 56.01 86.52 68.55
CA LEU A 622 57.03 87.39 67.96
C LEU A 622 56.53 88.38 66.89
N THR A 623 55.23 88.38 66.54
CA THR A 623 54.65 89.30 65.53
C THR A 623 53.48 90.14 66.03
N GLN A 624 53.31 90.27 67.36
CA GLN A 624 52.24 91.07 67.96
C GLN A 624 52.74 92.24 68.85
N ILE A 625 53.72 92.97 68.29
CA ILE A 625 54.14 94.33 68.67
C ILE A 625 54.29 95.04 67.31
N ASP A 626 53.52 96.06 66.94
CA ASP A 626 53.06 97.22 67.73
C ASP A 626 51.54 97.36 67.98
N ASN A 627 51.20 98.39 68.78
CA ASN A 627 49.88 99.00 68.98
C ASN A 627 48.80 98.15 69.70
N ARG A 628 49.00 98.04 71.02
CA ARG A 628 48.04 97.57 72.02
C ARG A 628 47.72 98.71 73.01
N PRO A 629 46.46 98.89 73.43
CA PRO A 629 46.12 98.67 74.84
C PRO A 629 44.81 97.83 74.97
N LYS A 630 44.63 96.83 75.84
CA LYS A 630 45.11 96.47 77.19
C LYS A 630 44.31 97.08 78.37
N SER A 631 43.22 96.37 78.73
CA SER A 631 42.62 96.20 80.10
C SER A 631 42.00 97.41 80.83
N ARG A 632 41.04 97.30 81.77
CA ARG A 632 40.14 96.26 82.37
C ARG A 632 39.09 97.00 83.24
N GLU A 633 37.92 96.52 83.69
CA GLU A 633 37.00 95.41 83.34
C GLU A 633 35.65 95.60 84.11
N ARG A 634 34.60 94.87 83.70
CA ARG A 634 33.40 94.44 84.50
C ARG A 634 32.25 95.41 84.84
N LEU A 635 31.08 94.75 84.91
CA LEU A 635 29.73 95.10 85.41
C LEU A 635 29.51 94.39 86.79
N PRO A 636 28.30 94.38 87.40
CA PRO A 636 27.28 95.41 87.71
C PRO A 636 27.11 95.44 89.28
N PRO A 637 25.94 95.36 89.99
CA PRO A 637 24.53 95.74 89.74
C PRO A 637 23.79 96.44 90.94
N MET A 638 22.46 96.57 90.81
CA MET A 638 21.40 96.42 91.85
C MET A 638 20.89 97.60 92.73
N ASP A 639 19.68 97.35 93.26
CA ASP A 639 18.90 97.98 94.36
C ASP A 639 17.98 99.19 94.02
N LEU A 640 16.74 99.34 94.53
CA LEU A 640 15.78 98.52 95.34
C LEU A 640 14.32 99.02 95.02
N GLN A 641 13.24 98.18 94.97
CA GLN A 641 12.20 97.90 96.02
C GLN A 641 11.23 99.07 96.35
N VAL A 642 10.02 98.97 96.95
CA VAL A 642 9.11 97.96 97.58
C VAL A 642 7.65 98.37 97.21
N ASP A 643 6.52 97.67 97.39
CA ASP A 643 6.08 96.31 97.81
C ASP A 643 4.76 96.01 97.01
N GLY A 644 3.85 95.06 97.24
CA GLY A 644 3.66 94.01 98.26
C GLY A 644 2.58 93.00 97.79
N SER A 645 2.59 91.72 98.22
CA SER A 645 2.24 91.20 99.56
C SER A 645 0.74 90.90 99.73
N PRO A 646 0.31 89.81 100.41
CA PRO A 646 0.94 88.48 100.52
C PRO A 646 -0.09 87.30 100.61
N VAL A 647 0.41 86.08 100.97
CA VAL A 647 -0.33 84.98 101.69
C VAL A 647 -1.42 84.17 100.92
N VAL A 648 -1.79 82.92 101.30
CA VAL A 648 -1.06 81.64 101.55
C VAL A 648 -2.06 80.58 102.07
N SER A 649 -2.08 79.36 101.50
CA SER A 649 -2.70 78.11 102.04
C SER A 649 -4.24 78.10 102.28
N SER A 650 -4.98 76.98 102.38
CA SER A 650 -4.86 75.60 101.86
C SER A 650 -6.19 74.82 102.12
N GLN A 651 -6.26 73.55 101.68
CA GLN A 651 -7.21 72.47 102.07
C GLN A 651 -8.49 72.19 101.25
N VAL A 652 -8.60 70.91 100.85
CA VAL A 652 -9.75 69.96 100.94
C VAL A 652 -11.13 70.36 100.38
N GLY A 653 -11.66 69.56 99.45
CA GLY A 653 -13.08 69.52 99.08
C GLY A 653 -13.37 68.45 98.01
N ARG A 654 -14.52 67.77 98.09
CA ARG A 654 -14.93 66.69 97.16
C ARG A 654 -15.90 67.17 96.06
N GLU A 655 -16.06 66.30 95.06
CA GLU A 655 -17.32 65.97 94.35
C GLU A 655 -18.01 67.04 93.44
N GLU A 656 -18.46 66.50 92.30
CA GLU A 656 -19.52 66.87 91.32
C GLU A 656 -20.75 67.70 91.81
N PRO A 657 -21.71 68.18 90.93
CA PRO A 657 -22.04 67.72 89.55
C PRO A 657 -22.54 68.78 88.51
N TYR A 658 -22.95 68.30 87.30
CA TYR A 658 -24.01 68.81 86.37
C TYR A 658 -23.95 70.27 85.80
N LEU A 659 -24.66 70.70 84.74
CA LEU A 659 -25.67 70.17 83.77
C LEU A 659 -25.21 70.43 82.30
N GLY A 660 -25.85 69.95 81.21
CA GLY A 660 -27.03 69.09 81.03
C GLY A 660 -28.01 69.58 79.92
N TYR A 661 -28.84 68.67 79.38
CA TYR A 661 -29.87 68.80 78.30
C TYR A 661 -29.33 68.80 76.83
N LEU A 662 -29.68 67.91 75.87
CA LEU A 662 -30.91 67.14 75.47
C LEU A 662 -31.82 67.92 74.46
N ALA A 663 -32.55 67.31 73.49
CA ALA A 663 -32.96 65.92 73.21
C ALA A 663 -33.20 65.71 71.66
N THR A 664 -32.83 64.59 71.01
CA THR A 664 -33.61 63.35 70.63
C THR A 664 -34.29 63.32 69.24
N ASP A 665 -34.60 62.10 68.78
CA ASP A 665 -35.47 61.66 67.65
C ASP A 665 -34.98 61.79 66.18
N SER A 666 -35.31 60.89 65.23
CA SER A 666 -35.74 59.46 65.31
C SER A 666 -35.75 58.75 63.92
N LEU A 667 -35.87 57.40 63.92
CA LEU A 667 -36.53 56.51 62.92
C LEU A 667 -35.91 56.15 61.51
N LEU A 668 -35.84 54.82 61.29
CA LEU A 668 -36.19 54.01 60.09
C LEU A 668 -35.28 53.83 58.85
N ASP A 669 -34.80 52.57 58.73
CA ASP A 669 -35.02 51.59 57.64
C ASP A 669 -34.30 51.58 56.27
N HIS A 670 -33.78 50.37 55.99
CA HIS A 670 -33.73 49.64 54.70
C HIS A 670 -32.89 50.20 53.51
N ASN A 671 -32.28 49.37 52.64
CA ASN A 671 -32.22 47.90 52.63
C ASN A 671 -30.89 47.31 52.12
N ILE A 672 -30.65 46.07 52.54
CA ILE A 672 -29.47 45.24 52.26
C ILE A 672 -29.59 44.52 50.89
N SER A 673 -28.45 44.06 50.38
CA SER A 673 -28.27 43.25 49.17
C SER A 673 -29.19 42.03 49.03
N GLY A 674 -29.62 41.73 47.80
CA GLY A 674 -30.20 40.45 47.40
C GLY A 674 -29.26 39.65 46.50
N SER A 675 -28.87 38.46 46.94
CA SER A 675 -28.13 37.44 46.17
C SER A 675 -29.03 36.26 45.83
N LEU A 676 -28.81 35.55 44.72
CA LEU A 676 -28.94 34.08 44.67
C LEU A 676 -28.26 33.46 43.43
N CYS A 677 -28.02 32.14 43.48
CA CYS A 677 -27.61 31.28 42.35
C CYS A 677 -28.87 30.59 41.74
N THR A 678 -28.91 29.98 40.55
CA THR A 678 -28.24 28.70 40.18
C THR A 678 -28.53 28.27 38.71
N LEU A 679 -27.47 27.80 38.01
CA LEU A 679 -27.43 26.66 37.06
C LEU A 679 -28.21 26.68 35.70
N PRO A 680 -27.86 25.80 34.71
CA PRO A 680 -28.15 25.95 33.27
C PRO A 680 -28.82 24.66 32.67
N PRO A 681 -28.66 24.21 31.38
CA PRO A 681 -28.22 24.84 30.11
C PRO A 681 -29.19 24.58 28.91
N ILE A 682 -28.68 24.71 27.66
CA ILE A 682 -29.14 24.10 26.37
C ILE A 682 -30.06 24.94 25.45
N LEU A 683 -29.61 25.05 24.17
CA LEU A 683 -30.25 25.24 22.84
C LEU A 683 -31.65 25.90 22.70
N ASP A 684 -31.96 26.61 21.62
CA ASP A 684 -31.26 26.77 20.31
C ASP A 684 -30.57 28.14 20.09
#